data_AF-A0A1J5SY28-F1
#
_entry.id   AF-A0A1J5SY28-F1
#
_cell.length_a   1.000
_cell.length_b   1.000
_cell.length_c   1.000
_cell.angle_alpha   90.00
_cell.angle_beta   90.00
_cell.angle_gamma   90.00
#
_symmetry.space_group_name_H-M   'P 1'
#
loop_
_entity.id
_entity.type
_entity.pdbx_description
1 polymer ?
#
loop_
_entity_poly.entity_id
_entity_poly.type
_entity_poly.pdbx_seq_one_letter_code
_entity_poly.pdbx_strand_id
1 'polypeptide(L)'
;MAPINTVVSGCPSRKSAPGGARPTHRRAAITRAGIFGVLLWLLAFVLATPVLAQPVAPSPEDLQQLRADLLRRSATSLQAAIATPTLSVDLSTRAEARAFFRTLYGLSDNIPIQWTGSLTGTPGTSATGTPGTTAAAFKDAVQLRINWFRAMAGVPASITFNDTYSSADQQAALMMSANNTLNHNPPSTWLLYTSTGANAASNSNLSLGSDGADAISAYMVDYGSNNAEVGHRRWLLYPQTQTMGTGDIPATGSFPATNATWVIDGYYGTTRPAVRDSFVAWPPPGYVPYEVVYPRWSISYPGADFSSATVSMTRNGSPIQVSVAAPANGYGENTLVWVYDGLDANTVETPAPKPSADTVYAVSVKGALINGVSTNFNYNVTVFDPAVAGPGDVPVSVSGTTQPSVNQPAAYSVALPPYSANFQWRTVASAPFTGTYGAEGGLQGVTAQTTGTYAVVDTSTSAAGSASYHLAQPTLDTQILTLPGTYSFASGPASLTFASRLGWASTTQTAHVQISLDDGQNWTDLYTQSGTNSAGETSFVARSIPLDAYAGLTFQIRFTYTYDGGTYYPQTDSGVGWNLDQISFAGISSATTGTASAIQSGTGFSYTPASTATVGLQARGVLFGTYGMDWGTVLQTTALATAGTPPSITTQPASVTVKSGQSASFSVQAAGTAPFAYQWYKDGTAIAGATSATLTLSPVSTFSAGGYSVVVSNGSGSATSSPATLTVIPVNHFLAISTRCYVGTGDSIGVPAFILKQDAIVLIRAGGPSLANYNVANVLAKPKLTLFDGKSIPRLSNQGWQNAPVYLNGTTVAANGDYGTSYDLSQISTAVGAYTFTTADDSAVAVKLPAGVYTVQVTGADGGSGNALAEVYLYQPSTDTATGDRFSAISTRCYVGTGDSIAVVGLSIQKSAKVLLRAVGPSLAAQGVSGTIAKPSITLYDGKGNVIASNTGWESDAAQATLIAQAAAAVGEFPLTSPDDSALLVTLPAGLYTAQVKGADGGSGNALVEAYLVSDGN
;
A
#
# COMPACT_ATOMS: atom_id res chain seq x y z
N MET A 1 -46.18 18.10 -20.62
CA MET A 1 -47.18 19.08 -21.09
C MET A 1 -47.33 20.14 -20.02
N ALA A 2 -47.15 21.42 -20.37
CA ALA A 2 -47.74 22.51 -19.59
C ALA A 2 -49.28 22.47 -19.74
N PRO A 3 -50.01 23.20 -18.88
CA PRO A 3 -50.61 24.43 -19.45
C PRO A 3 -50.62 25.65 -18.49
N ILE A 4 -50.88 26.82 -19.10
CA ILE A 4 -51.51 28.07 -18.57
C ILE A 4 -50.66 29.19 -17.92
N ASN A 5 -50.64 30.33 -18.64
CA ASN A 5 -50.80 31.78 -18.34
C ASN A 5 -49.93 32.63 -17.36
N THR A 6 -49.43 33.73 -17.97
CA THR A 6 -49.41 35.18 -17.60
C THR A 6 -48.57 35.71 -16.42
N VAL A 7 -47.71 36.71 -16.68
CA VAL A 7 -47.88 38.17 -16.41
C VAL A 7 -46.51 38.92 -16.50
N VAL A 8 -46.43 39.94 -17.38
CA VAL A 8 -45.92 41.35 -17.25
C VAL A 8 -44.68 41.58 -16.34
N SER A 9 -43.58 42.30 -16.61
CA SER A 9 -43.16 43.56 -17.30
C SER A 9 -41.63 43.66 -17.05
N GLY A 10 -40.77 44.48 -17.65
CA GLY A 10 -40.89 45.65 -18.50
C GLY A 10 -39.49 46.15 -18.87
N CYS A 11 -39.41 46.76 -20.04
CA CYS A 11 -38.33 47.57 -20.62
C CYS A 11 -38.26 48.95 -19.84
N PRO A 12 -37.53 50.03 -20.23
CA PRO A 12 -36.70 50.25 -21.42
C PRO A 12 -35.48 51.23 -21.29
N SER A 13 -34.83 51.47 -22.44
CA SER A 13 -34.33 52.79 -22.91
C SER A 13 -33.07 53.41 -22.29
N ARG A 14 -32.34 54.35 -22.90
CA ARG A 14 -31.97 54.72 -24.29
C ARG A 14 -30.85 55.79 -24.15
N LYS A 15 -29.85 55.74 -25.04
CA LYS A 15 -29.14 56.86 -25.72
C LYS A 15 -28.90 58.20 -24.99
N SER A 16 -27.63 58.62 -24.93
CA SER A 16 -27.15 59.92 -25.47
C SER A 16 -25.61 59.96 -25.55
N ALA A 17 -25.09 60.29 -26.72
CA ALA A 17 -23.70 60.70 -26.99
C ALA A 17 -23.60 62.26 -26.91
N PRO A 18 -22.51 62.94 -27.33
CA PRO A 18 -21.05 62.67 -27.31
C PRO A 18 -20.23 63.86 -26.73
N GLY A 19 -18.90 63.71 -26.64
CA GLY A 19 -17.96 64.82 -26.92
C GLY A 19 -16.85 65.09 -25.90
N GLY A 20 -15.60 65.13 -26.40
CA GLY A 20 -14.65 66.19 -26.05
C GLY A 20 -13.43 65.84 -25.18
N ALA A 21 -12.26 65.86 -25.83
CA ALA A 21 -10.97 66.40 -25.34
C ALA A 21 -10.13 65.64 -24.29
N ARG A 22 -8.93 65.20 -24.74
CA ARG A 22 -7.66 65.15 -23.94
C ARG A 22 -7.20 66.61 -23.61
N PRO A 23 -6.14 66.93 -22.81
CA PRO A 23 -4.99 66.09 -22.40
C PRO A 23 -4.28 66.41 -21.04
N THR A 24 -3.15 65.71 -20.82
CA THR A 24 -1.87 66.13 -20.20
C THR A 24 -1.60 66.12 -18.68
N HIS A 25 -0.60 65.28 -18.33
CA HIS A 25 0.65 65.52 -17.56
C HIS A 25 0.68 66.22 -16.18
N ARG A 26 1.31 65.54 -15.21
CA ARG A 26 2.64 65.84 -14.57
C ARG A 26 2.76 65.05 -13.26
N ARG A 27 3.69 64.09 -13.14
CA ARG A 27 5.07 64.19 -12.59
C ARG A 27 5.19 64.65 -11.12
N ALA A 28 5.62 63.69 -10.28
CA ALA A 28 6.89 63.67 -9.53
C ALA A 28 6.89 63.79 -7.99
N ALA A 29 7.88 63.05 -7.45
CA ALA A 29 8.58 63.14 -6.15
C ALA A 29 7.88 62.54 -4.91
N ILE A 30 8.31 61.38 -4.42
CA ILE A 30 9.49 61.09 -3.55
C ILE A 30 9.34 61.70 -2.15
N THR A 31 9.21 60.85 -1.12
CA THR A 31 10.08 60.85 0.07
C THR A 31 9.91 59.60 0.92
N ARG A 32 10.99 59.26 1.63
CA ARG A 32 11.34 58.01 2.31
C ARG A 32 11.02 58.05 3.82
N ALA A 33 10.91 56.82 4.36
CA ALA A 33 11.51 56.31 5.62
C ALA A 33 10.75 56.40 6.96
N GLY A 34 10.49 55.18 7.48
CA GLY A 34 10.87 54.71 8.83
C GLY A 34 9.73 54.61 9.85
N ILE A 35 9.72 53.74 10.86
CA ILE A 35 10.66 52.73 11.40
C ILE A 35 9.92 52.08 12.63
N PHE A 36 10.18 50.79 12.97
CA PHE A 36 9.90 50.01 14.23
C PHE A 36 8.44 49.92 14.76
N GLY A 37 7.94 48.86 15.41
CA GLY A 37 8.46 47.58 15.91
C GLY A 37 7.49 46.97 16.95
N VAL A 38 7.05 45.72 16.73
CA VAL A 38 6.78 44.57 17.64
C VAL A 38 6.08 44.77 19.02
N LEU A 39 4.94 44.09 19.27
CA LEU A 39 4.77 43.07 20.35
C LEU A 39 3.40 42.32 20.35
N LEU A 40 3.45 41.08 20.86
CA LEU A 40 2.52 39.94 20.89
C LEU A 40 1.16 40.13 21.63
N TRP A 41 0.12 39.34 21.28
CA TRP A 41 -0.39 38.16 22.05
C TRP A 41 -1.62 37.49 21.40
N LEU A 42 -1.66 36.15 21.44
CA LEU A 42 -2.69 35.23 20.91
C LEU A 42 -3.93 35.11 21.82
N LEU A 43 -5.14 34.90 21.25
CA LEU A 43 -5.88 33.62 21.37
C LEU A 43 -7.16 33.55 20.47
N ALA A 44 -7.29 32.41 19.77
CA ALA A 44 -8.49 31.64 19.39
C ALA A 44 -9.63 32.27 18.53
N PHE A 45 -9.82 31.77 17.30
CA PHE A 45 -10.92 30.86 16.90
C PHE A 45 -10.78 30.40 15.43
N VAL A 46 -11.38 29.25 15.13
CA VAL A 46 -11.17 28.35 13.98
C VAL A 46 -12.18 28.62 12.85
N LEU A 47 -11.72 28.73 11.58
CA LEU A 47 -12.20 28.02 10.36
C LEU A 47 -11.88 28.76 9.04
N ALA A 48 -11.46 27.95 8.05
CA ALA A 48 -11.59 28.12 6.59
C ALA A 48 -10.67 29.10 5.83
N THR A 49 -9.58 28.58 5.26
CA THR A 49 -9.27 28.48 3.80
C THR A 49 -7.77 28.21 3.59
N PRO A 50 -7.35 27.29 2.69
CA PRO A 50 -5.97 27.26 2.25
C PRO A 50 -5.75 28.38 1.22
N VAL A 51 -4.92 29.36 1.59
CA VAL A 51 -4.34 30.30 0.62
C VAL A 51 -3.40 29.50 -0.28
N LEU A 52 -3.75 29.43 -1.57
CA LEU A 52 -2.85 28.97 -2.62
C LEU A 52 -1.59 29.83 -2.59
N ALA A 53 -0.46 29.26 -2.20
CA ALA A 53 0.83 29.83 -2.51
C ALA A 53 0.94 29.94 -4.03
N GLN A 54 1.12 31.16 -4.55
CA GLN A 54 1.44 31.34 -5.96
C GLN A 54 2.75 30.61 -6.28
N PRO A 55 2.86 29.94 -7.43
CA PRO A 55 4.10 29.30 -7.83
C PRO A 55 5.18 30.38 -7.98
N VAL A 56 6.20 30.30 -7.12
CA VAL A 56 7.40 31.12 -7.26
C VAL A 56 8.10 30.66 -8.53
N ALA A 57 8.34 31.58 -9.47
CA ALA A 57 9.13 31.29 -10.65
C ALA A 57 10.50 30.74 -10.21
N PRO A 58 10.96 29.61 -10.77
CA PRO A 58 12.23 29.00 -10.36
C PRO A 58 13.37 30.00 -10.53
N SER A 59 14.28 30.05 -9.55
CA SER A 59 15.45 30.91 -9.62
C SER A 59 16.35 30.54 -10.81
N PRO A 60 17.24 31.42 -11.29
CA PRO A 60 18.22 31.07 -12.31
C PRO A 60 19.07 29.86 -11.93
N GLU A 61 19.35 29.66 -10.63
CA GLU A 61 20.02 28.46 -10.11
C GLU A 61 19.11 27.23 -10.17
N ASP A 62 17.83 27.34 -9.85
CA ASP A 62 16.86 26.24 -10.04
C ASP A 62 16.69 25.88 -11.51
N LEU A 63 16.72 26.84 -12.44
CA LEU A 63 16.67 26.60 -13.88
C LEU A 63 17.98 25.99 -14.42
N GLN A 64 19.12 26.32 -13.81
CA GLN A 64 20.42 25.73 -14.14
C GLN A 64 20.55 24.32 -13.56
N GLN A 65 20.02 24.08 -12.36
CA GLN A 65 19.89 22.78 -11.72
C GLN A 65 18.86 21.91 -12.46
N LEU A 66 17.74 22.48 -12.92
CA LEU A 66 16.73 21.81 -13.74
C LEU A 66 17.25 21.53 -15.15
N ARG A 67 18.06 22.41 -15.75
CA ARG A 67 18.81 22.12 -16.98
C ARG A 67 19.84 21.01 -16.76
N ALA A 68 20.58 21.04 -15.65
CA ALA A 68 21.51 19.98 -15.29
C ALA A 68 20.80 18.65 -14.96
N ASP A 69 19.58 18.70 -14.41
CA ASP A 69 18.77 17.52 -14.11
C ASP A 69 18.01 17.02 -15.33
N LEU A 70 17.62 17.87 -16.28
CA LEU A 70 17.09 17.50 -17.60
C LEU A 70 18.20 16.89 -18.48
N LEU A 71 19.41 17.45 -18.43
CA LEU A 71 20.60 16.87 -19.07
C LEU A 71 21.07 15.58 -18.37
N ARG A 72 20.86 15.43 -17.05
CA ARG A 72 21.08 14.16 -16.32
C ARG A 72 19.97 13.13 -16.56
N ARG A 73 18.75 13.56 -16.89
CA ARG A 73 17.63 12.68 -17.29
C ARG A 73 17.78 12.16 -18.72
N SER A 74 18.43 12.91 -19.62
CA SER A 74 18.90 12.36 -20.90
C SER A 74 20.16 11.49 -20.75
N ALA A 75 20.91 11.62 -19.65
CA ALA A 75 22.15 10.87 -19.39
C ALA A 75 22.01 9.68 -18.44
N THR A 76 20.83 9.38 -17.89
CA THR A 76 20.65 8.27 -16.92
C THR A 76 20.56 6.88 -17.58
N SER A 77 20.82 6.76 -18.88
CA SER A 77 21.03 5.49 -19.58
C SER A 77 22.47 5.26 -20.07
N LEU A 78 23.40 6.21 -19.90
CA LEU A 78 24.82 5.95 -20.15
C LEU A 78 25.61 6.02 -18.84
N GLN A 79 26.39 4.97 -18.59
CA GLN A 79 27.37 4.81 -17.52
C GLN A 79 26.85 4.30 -16.17
N ALA A 80 26.37 3.05 -16.19
CA ALA A 80 27.04 2.05 -15.37
C ALA A 80 28.23 1.51 -16.16
N ALA A 81 29.39 1.34 -15.52
CA ALA A 81 30.62 0.81 -16.11
C ALA A 81 30.46 -0.64 -16.59
N ILE A 82 29.80 -0.82 -17.73
CA ILE A 82 29.76 -2.05 -18.51
C ILE A 82 30.65 -1.77 -19.71
N ALA A 83 31.62 -2.66 -19.97
CA ALA A 83 32.43 -2.61 -21.19
C ALA A 83 31.51 -2.35 -22.40
N THR A 84 31.88 -1.42 -23.29
CA THR A 84 31.10 -1.10 -24.49
C THR A 84 30.72 -2.41 -25.18
N PRO A 85 29.43 -2.78 -25.28
CA PRO A 85 29.05 -4.05 -25.84
C PRO A 85 29.51 -4.10 -27.30
N THR A 86 30.09 -5.22 -27.72
CA THR A 86 30.43 -5.42 -29.13
C THR A 86 29.14 -5.41 -29.94
N LEU A 87 28.90 -4.34 -30.70
CA LEU A 87 27.72 -4.22 -31.54
C LEU A 87 27.81 -5.24 -32.68
N SER A 88 26.72 -5.96 -32.92
CA SER A 88 26.58 -6.87 -34.05
C SER A 88 25.12 -6.88 -34.50
N VAL A 89 24.90 -7.03 -35.81
CA VAL A 89 23.57 -6.97 -36.41
C VAL A 89 23.48 -7.98 -37.56
N ASP A 90 22.43 -8.79 -37.55
CA ASP A 90 22.07 -9.65 -38.67
C ASP A 90 21.25 -8.88 -39.71
N LEU A 91 21.92 -8.48 -40.79
CA LEU A 91 21.29 -7.78 -41.91
C LEU A 91 20.56 -8.73 -42.87
N SER A 92 20.54 -10.04 -42.62
CA SER A 92 19.69 -10.96 -43.40
C SER A 92 18.21 -10.80 -43.05
N THR A 93 17.89 -10.18 -41.92
CA THR A 93 16.52 -9.91 -41.48
C THR A 93 16.21 -8.42 -41.47
N ARG A 94 15.05 -8.05 -42.01
CA ARG A 94 14.59 -6.65 -42.04
C ARG A 94 14.34 -6.12 -40.62
N ALA A 95 13.75 -6.95 -39.77
CA ALA A 95 13.32 -6.57 -38.44
C ALA A 95 14.50 -6.23 -37.51
N GLU A 96 15.58 -7.01 -37.57
CA GLU A 96 16.78 -6.72 -36.76
C GLU A 96 17.51 -5.48 -37.29
N ALA A 97 17.70 -5.35 -38.60
CA ALA A 97 18.29 -4.15 -39.21
C ALA A 97 17.51 -2.88 -38.85
N ARG A 98 16.17 -2.95 -38.92
CA ARG A 98 15.27 -1.85 -38.53
C ARG A 98 15.39 -1.53 -37.04
N ALA A 99 15.36 -2.54 -36.18
CA ALA A 99 15.51 -2.35 -34.74
C ALA A 99 16.86 -1.73 -34.38
N PHE A 100 17.95 -2.20 -35.00
CA PHE A 100 19.30 -1.68 -34.80
C PHE A 100 19.41 -0.21 -35.21
N PHE A 101 18.85 0.17 -36.37
CA PHE A 101 18.82 1.57 -36.79
C PHE A 101 18.02 2.44 -35.84
N ARG A 102 16.75 2.09 -35.59
CA ARG A 102 15.84 2.91 -34.78
C ARG A 102 16.24 3.05 -33.32
N THR A 103 16.96 2.05 -32.80
CA THR A 103 17.35 2.04 -31.39
C THR A 103 18.70 2.73 -31.16
N LEU A 104 19.67 2.62 -32.09
CA LEU A 104 21.05 3.08 -31.85
C LEU A 104 21.48 4.27 -32.71
N TYR A 105 21.01 4.40 -33.96
CA TYR A 105 21.52 5.43 -34.87
C TYR A 105 21.19 6.82 -34.33
N GLY A 106 19.91 7.08 -34.05
CA GLY A 106 19.41 8.38 -33.59
C GLY A 106 19.92 8.81 -32.20
N LEU A 107 20.40 7.89 -31.37
CA LEU A 107 20.97 8.20 -30.04
C LEU A 107 22.22 9.09 -30.10
N SER A 108 22.86 9.16 -31.27
CA SER A 108 24.04 10.00 -31.48
C SER A 108 23.71 11.37 -32.06
N ASP A 109 22.45 11.64 -32.39
CA ASP A 109 22.03 12.92 -32.99
C ASP A 109 21.78 14.00 -31.93
N ASN A 110 22.07 15.25 -32.27
CA ASN A 110 21.75 16.44 -31.47
C ASN A 110 22.29 16.42 -30.03
N ILE A 111 23.39 15.71 -29.76
CA ILE A 111 24.05 15.74 -28.45
C ILE A 111 24.83 17.07 -28.33
N PRO A 112 24.61 17.88 -27.28
CA PRO A 112 25.31 19.15 -27.15
C PRO A 112 26.83 18.96 -26.99
N ILE A 113 27.61 19.62 -27.86
CA ILE A 113 29.07 19.56 -27.85
C ILE A 113 29.71 20.03 -26.53
N GLN A 114 29.15 21.09 -25.93
CA GLN A 114 29.66 21.76 -24.72
C GLN A 114 31.16 22.03 -24.77
N TRP A 115 31.62 22.56 -25.90
CA TRP A 115 33.02 22.88 -26.11
C TRP A 115 33.50 23.95 -25.12
N THR A 116 34.59 23.67 -24.41
CA THR A 116 35.17 24.54 -23.38
C THR A 116 36.30 25.43 -23.88
N GLY A 117 36.66 25.30 -25.16
CA GLY A 117 37.73 26.09 -25.77
C GLY A 117 37.28 27.51 -26.15
N SER A 118 38.15 28.18 -26.89
CA SER A 118 37.87 29.53 -27.41
C SER A 118 38.45 29.70 -28.80
N LEU A 119 37.76 30.45 -29.65
CA LEU A 119 38.27 30.85 -30.96
C LEU A 119 37.69 32.23 -31.31
N THR A 120 38.58 33.18 -31.59
CA THR A 120 38.22 34.57 -31.88
C THR A 120 39.12 35.13 -32.99
N GLY A 121 38.73 36.28 -33.55
CA GLY A 121 39.45 36.92 -34.66
C GLY A 121 38.82 36.57 -36.00
N THR A 122 39.64 36.51 -37.05
CA THR A 122 39.20 36.19 -38.41
C THR A 122 39.92 34.94 -38.91
N PRO A 123 39.19 33.93 -39.42
CA PRO A 123 39.79 32.71 -39.95
C PRO A 123 40.84 32.99 -41.03
N GLY A 124 41.98 32.32 -40.98
CA GLY A 124 43.06 32.43 -41.95
C GLY A 124 43.94 33.68 -41.82
N THR A 125 43.62 34.63 -40.93
CA THR A 125 44.40 35.87 -40.80
C THR A 125 44.89 36.18 -39.39
N SER A 126 44.01 36.12 -38.38
CA SER A 126 44.32 36.63 -37.04
C SER A 126 43.66 35.81 -35.92
N ALA A 127 43.39 34.53 -36.18
CA ALA A 127 42.74 33.65 -35.24
C ALA A 127 43.56 33.46 -33.96
N THR A 128 42.92 33.60 -32.81
CA THR A 128 43.47 33.26 -31.49
C THR A 128 42.49 32.36 -30.75
N GLY A 129 42.99 31.45 -29.92
CA GLY A 129 42.12 30.48 -29.28
C GLY A 129 42.84 29.40 -28.50
N THR A 130 42.04 28.58 -27.82
CA THR A 130 42.48 27.40 -27.07
C THR A 130 41.67 26.17 -27.49
N PRO A 131 42.28 24.98 -27.59
CA PRO A 131 41.57 23.79 -28.06
C PRO A 131 40.42 23.35 -27.16
N GLY A 132 40.53 23.54 -25.84
CA GLY A 132 39.52 23.10 -24.87
C GLY A 132 39.26 21.59 -24.91
N THR A 133 38.06 21.20 -24.53
CA THR A 133 37.53 19.84 -24.55
C THR A 133 36.03 19.85 -24.90
N THR A 134 35.49 18.70 -25.28
CA THR A 134 34.05 18.46 -25.46
C THR A 134 33.48 17.58 -24.35
N ALA A 135 32.15 17.59 -24.18
CA ALA A 135 31.47 16.76 -23.18
C ALA A 135 31.69 15.26 -23.42
N ALA A 136 31.73 14.48 -22.34
CA ALA A 136 31.86 13.02 -22.41
C ALA A 136 30.73 12.38 -23.22
N ALA A 137 29.47 12.77 -22.96
CA ALA A 137 28.31 12.27 -23.69
C ALA A 137 28.37 12.58 -25.20
N PHE A 138 28.96 13.72 -25.59
CA PHE A 138 29.18 14.05 -26.99
C PHE A 138 30.19 13.09 -27.64
N LYS A 139 31.32 12.84 -26.99
CA LYS A 139 32.31 11.86 -27.48
C LYS A 139 31.72 10.44 -27.54
N ASP A 140 30.93 10.05 -26.54
CA ASP A 140 30.24 8.76 -26.53
C ASP A 140 29.29 8.62 -27.74
N ALA A 141 28.61 9.70 -28.13
CA ALA A 141 27.77 9.75 -29.33
C ALA A 141 28.58 9.60 -30.63
N VAL A 142 29.72 10.29 -30.77
CA VAL A 142 30.62 10.12 -31.92
C VAL A 142 31.12 8.67 -31.99
N GLN A 143 31.56 8.10 -30.87
CA GLN A 143 32.02 6.71 -30.80
C GLN A 143 30.89 5.73 -31.18
N LEU A 144 29.68 5.96 -30.70
CA LEU A 144 28.50 5.15 -31.03
C LEU A 144 28.21 5.19 -32.54
N ARG A 145 28.26 6.38 -33.17
CA ARG A 145 28.05 6.53 -34.62
C ARG A 145 29.08 5.75 -35.43
N ILE A 146 30.36 5.81 -35.06
CA ILE A 146 31.43 5.03 -35.69
C ILE A 146 31.16 3.52 -35.53
N ASN A 147 30.91 3.06 -34.30
CA ASN A 147 30.65 1.65 -34.03
C ASN A 147 29.38 1.16 -34.74
N TRP A 148 28.35 1.99 -34.89
CA TRP A 148 27.16 1.64 -35.64
C TRP A 148 27.46 1.37 -37.12
N PHE A 149 28.21 2.26 -37.79
CA PHE A 149 28.62 2.05 -39.18
C PHE A 149 29.50 0.81 -39.35
N ARG A 150 30.42 0.59 -38.40
CA ARG A 150 31.28 -0.59 -38.38
C ARG A 150 30.48 -1.89 -38.22
N ALA A 151 29.47 -1.90 -37.34
CA ALA A 151 28.58 -3.05 -37.13
C ALA A 151 27.77 -3.36 -38.40
N MET A 152 27.20 -2.34 -39.04
CA MET A 152 26.49 -2.49 -40.31
C MET A 152 27.40 -3.07 -41.40
N ALA A 153 28.62 -2.54 -41.53
CA ALA A 153 29.64 -3.01 -42.48
C ALA A 153 30.18 -4.42 -42.17
N GLY A 154 29.86 -4.99 -41.01
CA GLY A 154 30.30 -6.33 -40.62
C GLY A 154 31.77 -6.39 -40.16
N VAL A 155 32.34 -5.27 -39.72
CA VAL A 155 33.69 -5.20 -39.13
C VAL A 155 33.63 -5.04 -37.61
N PRO A 156 34.70 -5.31 -36.84
CA PRO A 156 34.68 -5.18 -35.38
C PRO A 156 34.20 -3.80 -34.91
N ALA A 157 33.08 -3.76 -34.19
CA ALA A 157 32.35 -2.54 -33.83
C ALA A 157 32.45 -2.17 -32.34
N SER A 158 33.65 -2.35 -31.78
CA SER A 158 33.95 -2.09 -30.37
C SER A 158 35.16 -1.16 -30.23
N ILE A 159 35.31 -0.19 -31.14
CA ILE A 159 36.40 0.77 -31.03
C ILE A 159 36.21 1.60 -29.76
N THR A 160 37.33 2.03 -29.18
CA THR A 160 37.34 2.92 -28.02
C THR A 160 38.13 4.18 -28.33
N PHE A 161 37.70 5.31 -27.78
CA PHE A 161 38.47 6.53 -27.86
C PHE A 161 39.64 6.53 -26.88
N ASN A 162 40.80 6.93 -27.40
CA ASN A 162 42.00 7.20 -26.64
C ASN A 162 42.05 8.70 -26.30
N ASP A 163 42.22 9.03 -25.03
CA ASP A 163 42.24 10.43 -24.58
C ASP A 163 43.41 11.24 -25.16
N THR A 164 44.56 10.60 -25.41
CA THR A 164 45.72 11.24 -26.03
C THR A 164 45.43 11.57 -27.48
N TYR A 165 44.85 10.62 -28.25
CA TYR A 165 44.44 10.88 -29.63
C TYR A 165 43.39 11.98 -29.69
N SER A 166 42.35 11.90 -28.85
CA SER A 166 41.27 12.90 -28.80
C SER A 166 41.80 14.30 -28.44
N SER A 167 42.74 14.40 -27.49
CA SER A 167 43.36 15.69 -27.13
C SER A 167 44.24 16.26 -28.24
N ALA A 168 44.85 15.40 -29.06
CA ALA A 168 45.64 15.80 -30.22
C ALA A 168 44.72 16.20 -31.39
N ASP A 169 43.65 15.45 -31.65
CA ASP A 169 42.62 15.78 -32.63
C ASP A 169 41.95 17.11 -32.31
N GLN A 170 41.71 17.42 -31.04
CA GLN A 170 41.13 18.70 -30.64
C GLN A 170 42.03 19.89 -31.06
N GLN A 171 43.35 19.70 -31.02
CA GLN A 171 44.31 20.69 -31.54
C GLN A 171 44.29 20.74 -33.07
N ALA A 172 44.20 19.59 -33.74
CA ALA A 172 44.09 19.53 -35.20
C ALA A 172 42.82 20.26 -35.69
N ALA A 173 41.67 19.98 -35.08
CA ALA A 173 40.40 20.61 -35.40
C ALA A 173 40.46 22.13 -35.17
N LEU A 174 41.07 22.59 -34.07
CA LEU A 174 41.29 24.03 -33.84
C LEU A 174 42.15 24.66 -34.96
N MET A 175 43.23 23.98 -35.38
CA MET A 175 44.09 24.47 -36.46
C MET A 175 43.34 24.58 -37.78
N MET A 176 42.55 23.58 -38.18
CA MET A 176 41.80 23.64 -39.44
C MET A 176 40.73 24.74 -39.40
N SER A 177 39.99 24.85 -38.29
CA SER A 177 38.96 25.90 -38.12
C SER A 177 39.59 27.30 -38.14
N ALA A 178 40.68 27.50 -37.38
CA ALA A 178 41.40 28.77 -37.31
C ALA A 178 41.96 29.24 -38.67
N ASN A 179 42.29 28.32 -39.56
CA ASN A 179 42.83 28.60 -40.89
C ASN A 179 41.79 28.44 -42.01
N ASN A 180 40.55 28.06 -41.68
CA ASN A 180 39.46 27.76 -42.63
C ASN A 180 39.93 26.87 -43.80
N THR A 181 40.76 25.87 -43.50
CA THR A 181 41.43 25.03 -44.52
C THR A 181 41.70 23.65 -43.96
N LEU A 182 41.46 22.59 -44.74
CA LEU A 182 41.86 21.23 -44.42
C LEU A 182 43.24 20.91 -44.98
N ASN A 183 44.11 20.30 -44.16
CA ASN A 183 45.42 19.82 -44.60
C ASN A 183 45.93 18.71 -43.68
N HIS A 184 46.23 17.53 -44.21
CA HIS A 184 46.84 16.44 -43.44
C HIS A 184 48.30 16.70 -43.05
N ASN A 185 48.97 17.67 -43.69
CA ASN A 185 50.33 18.11 -43.40
C ASN A 185 50.36 19.64 -43.18
N PRO A 186 49.73 20.13 -42.10
CA PRO A 186 49.63 21.57 -41.88
C PRO A 186 51.02 22.16 -41.67
N PRO A 187 51.38 23.26 -42.37
CA PRO A 187 52.70 23.88 -42.22
C PRO A 187 52.82 24.57 -40.85
N SER A 188 54.04 24.66 -40.33
CA SER A 188 54.33 25.33 -39.05
C SER A 188 54.02 26.84 -39.03
N THR A 189 53.71 27.42 -40.19
CA THR A 189 53.29 28.82 -40.35
C THR A 189 51.80 29.05 -40.10
N TRP A 190 51.01 28.00 -39.94
CA TRP A 190 49.58 28.12 -39.66
C TRP A 190 49.29 28.79 -38.32
N LEU A 191 48.14 29.46 -38.26
CA LEU A 191 47.63 30.02 -37.01
C LEU A 191 47.33 28.88 -36.04
N LEU A 192 47.66 29.09 -34.76
CA LEU A 192 47.47 28.12 -33.67
C LEU A 192 48.14 26.77 -33.92
N TYR A 193 49.19 26.73 -34.75
CA TYR A 193 49.92 25.50 -35.04
C TYR A 193 50.52 24.88 -33.78
N THR A 194 50.33 23.57 -33.64
CA THR A 194 51.09 22.73 -32.70
C THR A 194 51.62 21.50 -33.43
N SER A 195 52.78 20.99 -33.03
CA SER A 195 53.32 19.75 -33.59
C SER A 195 52.42 18.54 -33.29
N THR A 196 51.76 18.54 -32.12
CA THR A 196 50.80 17.51 -31.73
C THR A 196 49.55 17.54 -32.61
N GLY A 197 48.97 18.72 -32.88
CA GLY A 197 47.84 18.87 -33.79
C GLY A 197 48.20 18.54 -35.23
N ALA A 198 49.40 18.89 -35.68
CA ALA A 198 49.89 18.50 -37.01
C ALA A 198 50.04 16.97 -37.15
N ASN A 199 50.52 16.29 -36.12
CA ASN A 199 50.62 14.84 -36.11
C ASN A 199 49.24 14.16 -36.08
N ALA A 200 48.29 14.70 -35.31
CA ALA A 200 46.90 14.25 -35.38
C ALA A 200 46.32 14.43 -36.78
N ALA A 201 46.49 15.60 -37.40
CA ALA A 201 46.00 15.85 -38.76
C ALA A 201 46.49 14.80 -39.79
N SER A 202 47.71 14.30 -39.66
CA SER A 202 48.25 13.25 -40.53
C SER A 202 47.70 11.84 -40.28
N ASN A 203 47.11 11.60 -39.11
CA ASN A 203 46.55 10.30 -38.69
C ASN A 203 45.02 10.27 -38.66
N SER A 204 44.37 11.37 -39.04
CA SER A 204 42.94 11.59 -38.85
C SER A 204 42.21 11.80 -40.16
N ASN A 205 40.95 11.37 -40.21
CA ASN A 205 39.97 11.94 -41.13
C ASN A 205 39.69 13.38 -40.69
N LEU A 206 39.53 14.29 -41.64
CA LEU A 206 39.37 15.72 -41.37
C LEU A 206 38.11 16.27 -42.06
N SER A 207 37.32 17.05 -41.33
CA SER A 207 36.11 17.70 -41.84
C SER A 207 36.14 19.20 -41.57
N LEU A 208 35.64 19.97 -42.53
CA LEU A 208 35.41 21.41 -42.42
C LEU A 208 33.95 21.68 -42.80
N GLY A 209 33.20 22.27 -41.88
CA GLY A 209 31.76 22.51 -42.00
C GLY A 209 30.89 21.52 -41.23
N SER A 210 31.45 20.47 -40.63
CA SER A 210 30.73 19.57 -39.72
C SER A 210 31.61 19.11 -38.55
N ASP A 211 30.97 18.75 -37.45
CA ASP A 211 31.58 18.18 -36.25
C ASP A 211 30.75 17.01 -35.69
N GLY A 212 31.27 16.32 -34.67
CA GLY A 212 30.55 15.28 -33.95
C GLY A 212 30.11 14.09 -34.82
N ALA A 213 28.90 13.58 -34.53
CA ALA A 213 28.31 12.45 -35.28
C ALA A 213 27.97 12.83 -36.73
N ASP A 214 27.75 14.11 -37.02
CA ASP A 214 27.48 14.62 -38.36
C ASP A 214 28.75 14.54 -39.22
N ALA A 215 29.92 14.85 -38.65
CA ALA A 215 31.20 14.62 -39.33
C ALA A 215 31.44 13.14 -39.67
N ILE A 216 31.10 12.21 -38.76
CA ILE A 216 31.22 10.77 -39.05
C ILE A 216 30.29 10.36 -40.19
N SER A 217 29.06 10.86 -40.20
CA SER A 217 28.11 10.60 -41.29
C SER A 217 28.61 11.20 -42.60
N ALA A 218 29.19 12.41 -42.58
CA ALA A 218 29.81 13.05 -43.75
C ALA A 218 31.01 12.27 -44.29
N TYR A 219 31.86 11.71 -43.43
CA TYR A 219 32.95 10.80 -43.82
C TYR A 219 32.41 9.54 -44.51
N MET A 220 31.28 9.02 -44.05
CA MET A 220 30.64 7.87 -44.68
C MET A 220 30.00 8.22 -46.02
N VAL A 221 29.47 9.42 -46.22
CA VAL A 221 28.99 9.90 -47.54
C VAL A 221 30.16 10.09 -48.50
N ASP A 222 31.24 10.70 -48.00
CA ASP A 222 32.46 11.00 -48.72
C ASP A 222 32.19 11.90 -49.94
N TYR A 223 31.37 12.96 -49.81
CA TYR A 223 30.99 13.82 -50.94
C TYR A 223 32.14 14.70 -51.44
N GLY A 224 32.05 15.17 -52.68
CA GLY A 224 33.01 16.11 -53.29
C GLY A 224 33.97 15.44 -54.27
N SER A 225 34.52 16.22 -55.20
CA SER A 225 35.33 15.68 -56.31
C SER A 225 36.65 15.05 -55.86
N ASN A 226 37.22 15.55 -54.75
CA ASN A 226 38.49 15.05 -54.21
C ASN A 226 38.33 13.75 -53.39
N ASN A 227 37.08 13.33 -53.14
CA ASN A 227 36.75 12.17 -52.32
C ASN A 227 36.26 10.97 -53.16
N ALA A 228 36.58 10.95 -54.46
CA ALA A 228 36.15 9.90 -55.38
C ALA A 228 36.57 8.48 -54.95
N GLU A 229 37.62 8.37 -54.14
CA GLU A 229 38.20 7.12 -53.65
C GLU A 229 37.65 6.66 -52.29
N VAL A 230 36.68 7.41 -51.74
CA VAL A 230 36.05 7.20 -50.42
C VAL A 230 37.05 6.98 -49.29
N GLY A 231 38.10 7.81 -49.26
CA GLY A 231 39.22 7.68 -48.34
C GLY A 231 38.81 7.71 -46.86
N HIS A 232 37.87 8.60 -46.49
CA HIS A 232 37.43 8.71 -45.10
C HIS A 232 36.67 7.46 -44.66
N ARG A 233 35.73 6.98 -45.49
CA ARG A 233 34.98 5.74 -45.27
C ARG A 233 35.90 4.53 -45.13
N ARG A 234 36.94 4.42 -45.98
CA ARG A 234 37.91 3.31 -45.93
C ARG A 234 38.62 3.22 -44.59
N TRP A 235 39.02 4.36 -44.03
CA TRP A 235 39.66 4.39 -42.72
C TRP A 235 38.70 4.11 -41.57
N LEU A 236 37.48 4.66 -41.61
CA LEU A 236 36.46 4.36 -40.60
C LEU A 236 36.09 2.88 -40.54
N LEU A 237 36.01 2.23 -41.70
CA LEU A 237 35.65 0.82 -41.85
C LEU A 237 36.87 -0.13 -41.87
N TYR A 238 38.08 0.36 -41.63
CA TYR A 238 39.27 -0.48 -41.64
C TYR A 238 39.17 -1.54 -40.52
N PRO A 239 39.17 -2.86 -40.85
CA PRO A 239 38.82 -3.89 -39.88
C PRO A 239 39.75 -3.95 -38.65
N GLN A 240 41.05 -3.69 -38.84
CA GLN A 240 42.06 -3.83 -37.79
C GLN A 240 42.02 -2.72 -36.73
N THR A 241 41.47 -1.55 -37.03
CA THR A 241 41.45 -0.41 -36.09
C THR A 241 40.66 -0.78 -34.84
N GLN A 242 41.26 -0.57 -33.66
CA GLN A 242 40.68 -0.82 -32.34
C GLN A 242 40.55 0.45 -31.50
N THR A 243 41.46 1.40 -31.68
CA THR A 243 41.43 2.68 -30.97
C THR A 243 41.36 3.85 -31.95
N MET A 244 40.60 4.88 -31.57
CA MET A 244 40.46 6.11 -32.34
C MET A 244 40.53 7.33 -31.41
N GLY A 245 40.41 8.52 -31.96
CA GLY A 245 40.26 9.79 -31.23
C GLY A 245 39.24 10.66 -31.93
N THR A 246 38.71 11.66 -31.21
CA THR A 246 37.89 12.72 -31.82
C THR A 246 38.26 14.07 -31.24
N GLY A 247 38.25 15.08 -32.11
CA GLY A 247 38.42 16.47 -31.77
C GLY A 247 37.47 17.32 -32.58
N ASP A 248 36.75 18.21 -31.90
CA ASP A 248 35.56 18.85 -32.46
C ASP A 248 35.50 20.32 -32.06
N ILE A 249 35.40 21.20 -33.06
CA ILE A 249 35.24 22.64 -32.89
C ILE A 249 33.89 23.03 -33.49
N PRO A 250 32.97 23.63 -32.72
CA PRO A 250 31.70 24.07 -33.24
C PRO A 250 31.87 25.33 -34.10
N ALA A 251 30.94 25.55 -35.03
CA ALA A 251 30.90 26.80 -35.79
C ALA A 251 30.79 28.00 -34.82
N THR A 252 31.75 28.94 -34.91
CA THR A 252 31.85 30.09 -33.99
C THR A 252 32.05 31.37 -34.80
N GLY A 253 31.02 32.22 -34.91
CA GLY A 253 31.10 33.42 -35.74
C GLY A 253 31.38 33.07 -37.21
N SER A 254 32.49 33.56 -37.77
CA SER A 254 32.93 33.22 -39.14
C SER A 254 33.79 31.96 -39.21
N PHE A 255 34.12 31.32 -38.08
CA PHE A 255 34.90 30.09 -38.05
C PHE A 255 33.99 28.89 -38.34
N PRO A 256 34.35 28.04 -39.31
CA PRO A 256 33.56 26.85 -39.62
C PRO A 256 33.64 25.82 -38.50
N ALA A 257 32.59 25.01 -38.36
CA ALA A 257 32.66 23.76 -37.61
C ALA A 257 33.78 22.87 -38.18
N THR A 258 34.42 22.06 -37.34
CA THR A 258 35.52 21.20 -37.78
C THR A 258 35.62 19.96 -36.91
N ASN A 259 35.87 18.82 -37.54
CA ASN A 259 36.25 17.59 -36.84
C ASN A 259 37.61 17.08 -37.34
N ALA A 260 38.36 16.48 -36.41
CA ALA A 260 39.42 15.54 -36.70
C ALA A 260 39.11 14.22 -35.97
N THR A 261 39.17 13.10 -36.68
CA THR A 261 38.96 11.75 -36.11
C THR A 261 40.18 10.88 -36.39
N TRP A 262 40.97 10.57 -35.37
CA TRP A 262 42.14 9.70 -35.49
C TRP A 262 41.74 8.28 -35.88
N VAL A 263 42.29 7.77 -36.98
CA VAL A 263 41.92 6.48 -37.60
C VAL A 263 43.08 5.50 -37.78
N ILE A 264 44.33 5.96 -37.62
CA ILE A 264 45.54 5.14 -37.78
C ILE A 264 46.14 4.80 -36.41
N ASP A 265 45.76 3.66 -35.83
CA ASP A 265 46.25 3.22 -34.52
C ASP A 265 47.46 2.26 -34.61
N GLY A 266 47.89 1.77 -33.45
CA GLY A 266 48.98 0.79 -33.35
C GLY A 266 48.67 -0.58 -33.97
N TYR A 267 47.45 -0.83 -34.43
CA TYR A 267 47.04 -2.07 -35.10
C TYR A 267 47.04 -1.94 -36.62
N TYR A 268 47.42 -0.78 -37.16
CA TYR A 268 47.62 -0.59 -38.58
C TYR A 268 48.58 -1.64 -39.16
N GLY A 269 48.20 -2.24 -40.31
CA GLY A 269 48.98 -3.29 -40.98
C GLY A 269 49.07 -4.64 -40.24
N THR A 270 48.43 -4.80 -39.08
CA THR A 270 48.38 -6.09 -38.37
C THR A 270 47.45 -7.09 -39.05
N THR A 271 47.41 -8.33 -38.54
CA THR A 271 46.55 -9.41 -39.05
C THR A 271 45.09 -8.94 -39.11
N ARG A 272 44.49 -9.07 -40.29
CA ARG A 272 43.09 -8.73 -40.51
C ARG A 272 42.17 -9.60 -39.64
N PRO A 273 41.29 -9.02 -38.81
CA PRO A 273 40.32 -9.78 -38.05
C PRO A 273 39.25 -10.40 -38.95
N ALA A 274 38.49 -11.34 -38.40
CA ALA A 274 37.30 -11.85 -39.07
C ALA A 274 36.28 -10.72 -39.28
N VAL A 275 35.64 -10.74 -40.44
CA VAL A 275 34.56 -9.83 -40.85
C VAL A 275 33.36 -10.68 -41.30
N ARG A 276 32.14 -10.14 -41.20
CA ARG A 276 30.90 -10.89 -41.51
C ARG A 276 30.89 -11.37 -42.96
N ASP A 277 31.13 -10.45 -43.87
CA ASP A 277 31.23 -10.69 -45.30
C ASP A 277 32.73 -10.76 -45.64
N SER A 278 33.17 -11.69 -46.47
CA SER A 278 34.62 -11.89 -46.76
C SER A 278 35.33 -10.63 -47.31
N PHE A 279 34.57 -9.60 -47.67
CA PHE A 279 34.93 -8.26 -48.10
C PHE A 279 34.19 -7.21 -47.24
N VAL A 280 34.65 -5.97 -47.25
CA VAL A 280 33.90 -4.85 -46.62
C VAL A 280 33.20 -4.06 -47.71
N ALA A 281 31.90 -3.81 -47.59
CA ALA A 281 31.16 -3.01 -48.57
C ALA A 281 30.29 -1.95 -47.90
N TRP A 282 30.06 -0.85 -48.62
CA TRP A 282 29.04 0.12 -48.27
C TRP A 282 28.22 0.50 -49.51
N PRO A 283 26.89 0.33 -49.48
CA PRO A 283 26.12 -0.35 -48.44
C PRO A 283 26.49 -1.84 -48.28
N PRO A 284 26.38 -2.41 -47.07
CA PRO A 284 26.68 -3.83 -46.84
C PRO A 284 25.63 -4.77 -47.45
N PRO A 285 25.95 -6.06 -47.67
CA PRO A 285 24.96 -7.08 -48.01
C PRO A 285 23.82 -7.15 -46.97
N GLY A 286 22.58 -7.30 -47.45
CA GLY A 286 21.39 -7.41 -46.60
C GLY A 286 20.52 -6.15 -46.56
N TYR A 287 19.71 -6.00 -45.51
CA TYR A 287 18.79 -4.89 -45.33
C TYR A 287 19.51 -3.63 -44.83
N VAL A 288 19.29 -2.49 -45.50
CA VAL A 288 19.91 -1.21 -45.16
C VAL A 288 18.86 -0.08 -45.18
N PRO A 289 18.76 0.75 -44.13
CA PRO A 289 17.88 1.92 -44.12
C PRO A 289 18.27 2.92 -45.21
N TYR A 290 17.29 3.48 -45.94
CA TYR A 290 17.58 4.39 -47.06
C TYR A 290 18.36 5.64 -46.66
N GLU A 291 18.21 6.08 -45.40
CA GLU A 291 18.84 7.27 -44.84
C GLU A 291 20.38 7.20 -44.88
N VAL A 292 20.94 5.99 -44.89
CA VAL A 292 22.40 5.77 -44.90
C VAL A 292 22.93 5.20 -46.22
N VAL A 293 22.10 5.22 -47.27
CA VAL A 293 22.48 4.77 -48.61
C VAL A 293 22.85 5.99 -49.45
N TYR A 294 24.10 6.06 -49.88
CA TYR A 294 24.67 7.25 -50.54
C TYR A 294 24.97 6.99 -52.03
N PRO A 295 25.23 8.05 -52.83
CA PRO A 295 25.56 7.89 -54.26
C PRO A 295 26.79 7.01 -54.53
N ARG A 296 27.85 7.12 -53.72
CA ARG A 296 29.08 6.33 -53.86
C ARG A 296 28.96 4.99 -53.15
N TRP A 297 28.93 3.91 -53.91
CA TRP A 297 29.01 2.54 -53.39
C TRP A 297 30.45 2.04 -53.49
N SER A 298 30.86 1.21 -52.55
CA SER A 298 32.24 0.74 -52.47
C SER A 298 32.34 -0.70 -52.00
N ILE A 299 33.36 -1.41 -52.49
CA ILE A 299 33.79 -2.72 -51.99
C ILE A 299 35.30 -2.70 -51.75
N SER A 300 35.72 -3.22 -50.60
CA SER A 300 37.10 -3.26 -50.14
C SER A 300 37.53 -4.68 -49.84
N TYR A 301 38.75 -5.02 -50.25
CA TYR A 301 39.35 -6.32 -49.99
C TYR A 301 40.87 -6.18 -49.81
N PRO A 302 41.49 -6.86 -48.83
CA PRO A 302 42.92 -6.73 -48.56
C PRO A 302 43.77 -7.18 -49.75
N GLY A 303 44.56 -6.26 -50.32
CA GLY A 303 45.49 -6.56 -51.41
C GLY A 303 44.85 -6.91 -52.76
N ALA A 304 43.54 -6.69 -52.94
CA ALA A 304 42.89 -6.91 -54.23
C ALA A 304 43.37 -5.89 -55.27
N ASP A 305 43.55 -6.33 -56.51
CA ASP A 305 43.74 -5.47 -57.67
C ASP A 305 42.41 -5.33 -58.42
N PHE A 306 41.87 -4.12 -58.42
CA PHE A 306 40.61 -3.76 -59.07
C PHE A 306 40.80 -3.03 -60.41
N SER A 307 42.04 -2.90 -60.92
CA SER A 307 42.34 -2.12 -62.14
C SER A 307 41.58 -2.56 -63.39
N SER A 308 41.20 -3.85 -63.47
CA SER A 308 40.41 -4.43 -64.56
C SER A 308 38.99 -4.84 -64.14
N ALA A 309 38.57 -4.51 -62.91
CA ALA A 309 37.27 -4.90 -62.40
C ALA A 309 36.14 -4.11 -63.06
N THR A 310 35.02 -4.78 -63.30
CA THR A 310 33.78 -4.19 -63.82
C THR A 310 32.66 -4.38 -62.82
N VAL A 311 31.74 -3.41 -62.78
CA VAL A 311 30.57 -3.44 -61.90
C VAL A 311 29.31 -3.43 -62.77
N SER A 312 28.36 -4.29 -62.43
CA SER A 312 26.99 -4.25 -62.96
C SER A 312 25.99 -4.34 -61.82
N MET A 313 24.87 -3.63 -61.96
CA MET A 313 23.82 -3.59 -60.95
C MET A 313 22.44 -3.74 -61.56
N THR A 314 21.52 -4.33 -60.80
CA THR A 314 20.08 -4.28 -61.10
C THR A 314 19.31 -3.73 -59.91
N ARG A 315 18.26 -2.94 -60.15
CA ARG A 315 17.25 -2.52 -59.17
C ARG A 315 15.98 -3.34 -59.43
N ASN A 316 15.55 -4.14 -58.45
CA ASN A 316 14.42 -5.05 -58.57
C ASN A 316 14.48 -5.91 -59.85
N GLY A 317 15.68 -6.41 -60.19
CA GLY A 317 15.95 -7.21 -61.38
C GLY A 317 16.12 -6.42 -62.69
N SER A 318 15.84 -5.12 -62.72
CA SER A 318 16.04 -4.26 -63.89
C SER A 318 17.45 -3.65 -63.90
N PRO A 319 18.25 -3.75 -64.97
CA PRO A 319 19.58 -3.14 -65.04
C PRO A 319 19.55 -1.63 -64.80
N ILE A 320 20.51 -1.12 -64.05
CA ILE A 320 20.70 0.32 -63.80
C ILE A 320 22.08 0.79 -64.27
N GLN A 321 22.22 2.09 -64.50
CA GLN A 321 23.49 2.67 -64.94
C GLN A 321 24.49 2.70 -63.79
N VAL A 322 25.75 2.38 -64.09
CA VAL A 322 26.85 2.40 -63.12
C VAL A 322 28.06 3.08 -63.76
N SER A 323 28.67 4.01 -63.02
CA SER A 323 29.93 4.66 -63.39
C SER A 323 31.00 4.30 -62.37
N VAL A 324 31.98 3.49 -62.79
CA VAL A 324 33.09 3.04 -61.95
C VAL A 324 34.16 4.13 -61.87
N ALA A 325 34.59 4.48 -60.67
CA ALA A 325 35.69 5.40 -60.45
C ALA A 325 37.04 4.71 -60.69
N ALA A 326 38.09 5.49 -61.00
CA ALA A 326 39.43 4.94 -61.12
C ALA A 326 39.86 4.32 -59.76
N PRO A 327 40.35 3.06 -59.75
CA PRO A 327 40.78 2.43 -58.51
C PRO A 327 42.04 3.11 -57.96
N ALA A 328 42.10 3.24 -56.64
CA ALA A 328 43.19 3.90 -55.94
C ALA A 328 43.62 3.15 -54.66
N ASN A 329 44.93 3.09 -54.46
CA ASN A 329 45.57 2.30 -53.41
C ASN A 329 46.27 3.22 -52.38
N GLY A 330 46.46 2.73 -51.15
CA GLY A 330 47.22 3.45 -50.12
C GLY A 330 46.42 4.00 -48.93
N TYR A 331 45.10 3.74 -48.88
CA TYR A 331 44.22 4.18 -47.80
C TYR A 331 43.43 2.97 -47.25
N GLY A 332 43.77 2.46 -46.06
CA GLY A 332 43.15 1.22 -45.56
C GLY A 332 43.24 0.05 -46.55
N GLU A 333 42.14 -0.69 -46.75
CA GLU A 333 42.08 -1.77 -47.75
C GLU A 333 41.89 -1.22 -49.18
N ASN A 334 42.43 -1.92 -50.18
CA ASN A 334 42.19 -1.59 -51.59
C ASN A 334 40.68 -1.63 -51.86
N THR A 335 40.18 -0.62 -52.59
CA THR A 335 38.74 -0.36 -52.70
C THR A 335 38.37 0.00 -54.13
N LEU A 336 37.28 -0.60 -54.62
CA LEU A 336 36.61 -0.21 -55.86
C LEU A 336 35.38 0.63 -55.52
N VAL A 337 35.21 1.75 -56.20
CA VAL A 337 34.11 2.71 -55.99
C VAL A 337 33.33 2.90 -57.28
N TRP A 338 32.02 3.04 -57.17
CA TRP A 338 31.17 3.40 -58.29
C TRP A 338 29.98 4.26 -57.84
N VAL A 339 29.38 4.96 -58.79
CA VAL A 339 28.14 5.72 -58.63
C VAL A 339 27.07 5.09 -59.50
N TYR A 340 25.85 4.98 -58.99
CA TYR A 340 24.71 4.41 -59.71
C TYR A 340 23.74 5.50 -60.19
N ASP A 341 22.98 5.22 -61.24
CA ASP A 341 21.94 6.10 -61.82
C ASP A 341 22.37 7.53 -62.18
N GLY A 342 23.68 7.80 -62.29
CA GLY A 342 24.18 9.14 -62.58
C GLY A 342 23.90 10.15 -61.46
N LEU A 343 23.69 9.69 -60.23
CA LEU A 343 23.52 10.56 -59.07
C LEU A 343 24.74 11.49 -58.88
N ASP A 344 24.51 12.70 -58.40
CA ASP A 344 25.61 13.62 -58.07
C ASP A 344 26.28 13.20 -56.76
N ALA A 345 27.55 12.81 -56.86
CA ALA A 345 28.36 12.42 -55.71
C ALA A 345 29.20 13.58 -55.14
N ASN A 346 29.08 14.78 -55.71
CA ASN A 346 29.93 15.93 -55.36
C ASN A 346 29.23 16.97 -54.48
N THR A 347 27.90 16.94 -54.40
CA THR A 347 27.11 17.86 -53.57
C THR A 347 26.85 17.29 -52.19
N VAL A 348 26.60 18.19 -51.23
CA VAL A 348 26.06 17.84 -49.91
C VAL A 348 24.68 17.20 -50.11
N GLU A 349 24.53 16.03 -49.50
CA GLU A 349 23.30 15.29 -49.24
C GLU A 349 22.32 15.03 -50.39
N THR A 350 22.21 13.74 -50.72
CA THR A 350 20.89 13.11 -50.87
C THR A 350 21.06 11.63 -50.53
N PRO A 351 20.47 11.14 -49.43
CA PRO A 351 20.25 9.73 -49.25
C PRO A 351 19.52 9.15 -50.47
N ALA A 352 19.50 7.82 -50.59
CA ALA A 352 18.66 7.18 -51.58
C ALA A 352 17.22 7.71 -51.45
N PRO A 353 16.50 7.95 -52.56
CA PRO A 353 15.11 8.39 -52.48
C PRO A 353 14.31 7.48 -51.56
N LYS A 354 13.52 8.07 -50.66
CA LYS A 354 12.69 7.33 -49.70
C LYS A 354 11.87 6.26 -50.43
N PRO A 355 12.11 4.96 -50.19
CA PRO A 355 11.45 3.91 -50.94
C PRO A 355 9.98 3.79 -50.51
N SER A 356 9.08 3.59 -51.47
CA SER A 356 7.67 3.26 -51.18
C SER A 356 7.46 1.78 -50.82
N ALA A 357 8.45 0.94 -51.12
CA ALA A 357 8.55 -0.46 -50.74
C ALA A 357 10.02 -0.91 -50.77
N ASP A 358 10.35 -1.98 -50.06
CA ASP A 358 11.71 -2.56 -50.06
C ASP A 358 12.25 -2.72 -51.49
N THR A 359 13.45 -2.19 -51.73
CA THR A 359 14.08 -2.13 -53.05
C THR A 359 15.37 -2.93 -53.05
N VAL A 360 15.44 -3.98 -53.86
CA VAL A 360 16.60 -4.87 -53.94
C VAL A 360 17.55 -4.40 -55.03
N TYR A 361 18.80 -4.17 -54.67
CA TYR A 361 19.91 -3.93 -55.57
C TYR A 361 20.82 -5.15 -55.61
N ALA A 362 20.89 -5.83 -56.75
CA ALA A 362 21.85 -6.91 -56.94
C ALA A 362 23.13 -6.35 -57.56
N VAL A 363 24.27 -6.54 -56.89
CA VAL A 363 25.59 -6.06 -57.31
C VAL A 363 26.42 -7.24 -57.81
N SER A 364 27.07 -7.09 -58.96
CA SER A 364 28.06 -8.03 -59.49
C SER A 364 29.34 -7.30 -59.86
N VAL A 365 30.42 -7.61 -59.13
CA VAL A 365 31.78 -7.15 -59.40
C VAL A 365 32.56 -8.31 -59.99
N LYS A 366 33.10 -8.13 -61.20
CA LYS A 366 33.83 -9.16 -61.94
C LYS A 366 35.22 -8.68 -62.31
N GLY A 367 36.18 -9.60 -62.34
CA GLY A 367 37.55 -9.30 -62.80
C GLY A 367 38.48 -8.71 -61.73
N ALA A 368 38.08 -8.68 -60.46
CA ALA A 368 39.01 -8.35 -59.38
C ALA A 368 40.05 -9.47 -59.24
N LEU A 369 41.33 -9.12 -59.09
CA LEU A 369 42.40 -10.09 -58.91
C LEU A 369 42.82 -10.16 -57.44
N ILE A 370 42.75 -11.34 -56.84
CA ILE A 370 43.23 -11.60 -55.48
C ILE A 370 44.39 -12.56 -55.59
N ASN A 371 45.60 -12.11 -55.25
CA ASN A 371 46.83 -12.88 -55.47
C ASN A 371 46.96 -13.40 -56.91
N GLY A 372 46.56 -12.58 -57.90
CA GLY A 372 46.58 -12.92 -59.32
C GLY A 372 45.41 -13.81 -59.80
N VAL A 373 44.50 -14.22 -58.92
CA VAL A 373 43.33 -15.05 -59.26
C VAL A 373 42.10 -14.18 -59.44
N SER A 374 41.43 -14.32 -60.60
CA SER A 374 40.17 -13.63 -60.87
C SER A 374 39.07 -14.10 -59.93
N THR A 375 38.51 -13.17 -59.17
CA THR A 375 37.48 -13.40 -58.16
C THR A 375 36.29 -12.49 -58.44
N ASN A 376 35.09 -13.06 -58.34
CA ASN A 376 33.84 -12.34 -58.53
C ASN A 376 33.14 -12.14 -57.18
N PHE A 377 32.61 -10.94 -56.93
CA PHE A 377 31.79 -10.64 -55.77
C PHE A 377 30.35 -10.41 -56.23
N ASN A 378 29.40 -11.16 -55.65
CA ASN A 378 27.98 -10.98 -55.90
C ASN A 378 27.24 -10.88 -54.57
N TYR A 379 26.45 -9.82 -54.39
CA TYR A 379 25.67 -9.62 -53.18
C TYR A 379 24.45 -8.75 -53.46
N ASN A 380 23.47 -8.81 -52.55
CA ASN A 380 22.25 -8.02 -52.62
C ASN A 380 22.21 -7.01 -51.48
N VAL A 381 21.76 -5.79 -51.78
CA VAL A 381 21.42 -4.76 -50.81
C VAL A 381 19.91 -4.50 -50.91
N THR A 382 19.18 -4.69 -49.83
CA THR A 382 17.74 -4.38 -49.78
C THR A 382 17.53 -3.07 -49.03
N VAL A 383 17.22 -2.01 -49.75
CA VAL A 383 16.99 -0.68 -49.18
C VAL A 383 15.53 -0.56 -48.73
N PHE A 384 15.30 -0.10 -47.50
CA PHE A 384 13.95 -0.01 -46.92
C PHE A 384 13.72 1.29 -46.13
N ASP A 385 12.45 1.64 -45.90
CA ASP A 385 12.04 2.71 -45.00
C ASP A 385 11.96 2.19 -43.54
N PRO A 386 12.84 2.63 -42.63
CA PRO A 386 12.81 2.17 -41.24
C PRO A 386 11.58 2.67 -40.48
N ALA A 387 10.86 3.69 -40.94
CA ALA A 387 9.61 4.10 -40.31
C ALA A 387 8.49 3.05 -40.49
N VAL A 388 8.57 2.23 -41.54
CA VAL A 388 7.55 1.24 -41.90
C VAL A 388 7.94 -0.14 -41.39
N ALA A 389 7.04 -0.79 -40.62
CA ALA A 389 7.20 -2.19 -40.22
C ALA A 389 7.08 -3.13 -41.43
N GLY A 390 7.76 -4.27 -41.39
CA GLY A 390 7.81 -5.22 -42.50
C GLY A 390 8.03 -6.66 -42.02
N PRO A 391 8.46 -7.57 -42.92
CA PRO A 391 8.60 -8.98 -42.59
C PRO A 391 9.50 -9.25 -41.38
N GLY A 392 8.98 -10.04 -40.43
CA GLY A 392 9.70 -10.41 -39.20
C GLY A 392 9.61 -9.40 -38.06
N ASP A 393 9.05 -8.21 -38.28
CA ASP A 393 8.75 -7.28 -37.18
C ASP A 393 7.67 -7.91 -36.30
N VAL A 394 8.01 -8.19 -35.04
CA VAL A 394 7.07 -8.66 -34.02
C VAL A 394 6.80 -7.49 -33.08
N PRO A 395 5.58 -6.93 -33.06
CA PRO A 395 5.22 -5.90 -32.10
C PRO A 395 5.40 -6.44 -30.68
N VAL A 396 6.09 -5.67 -29.83
CA VAL A 396 6.18 -6.02 -28.42
C VAL A 396 4.80 -5.84 -27.80
N SER A 397 4.28 -6.90 -27.20
CA SER A 397 2.96 -6.88 -26.54
C SER A 397 3.01 -7.68 -25.25
N VAL A 398 2.30 -7.19 -24.23
CA VAL A 398 2.08 -7.91 -22.97
C VAL A 398 0.79 -8.72 -23.09
N SER A 399 0.83 -9.99 -22.66
CA SER A 399 -0.32 -10.87 -22.55
C SER A 399 -0.46 -11.42 -21.13
N GLY A 400 -1.69 -11.54 -20.64
CA GLY A 400 -2.02 -12.05 -19.31
C GLY A 400 -3.48 -11.75 -18.97
N THR A 401 -3.86 -11.93 -17.71
CA THR A 401 -5.21 -11.55 -17.27
C THR A 401 -5.41 -10.04 -17.34
N THR A 402 -6.55 -9.58 -17.86
CA THR A 402 -6.97 -8.17 -17.78
C THR A 402 -7.67 -7.84 -16.46
N GLN A 403 -7.92 -8.84 -15.62
CA GLN A 403 -8.62 -8.74 -14.34
C GLN A 403 -7.84 -9.46 -13.22
N PRO A 404 -6.63 -9.00 -12.85
CA PRO A 404 -5.89 -9.54 -11.72
C PRO A 404 -6.61 -9.23 -10.38
N SER A 405 -6.31 -9.96 -9.32
CA SER A 405 -6.87 -9.65 -7.98
C SER A 405 -5.95 -8.68 -7.22
N VAL A 406 -6.53 -7.71 -6.51
CA VAL A 406 -5.79 -6.79 -5.63
C VAL A 406 -4.95 -7.58 -4.63
N ASN A 407 -3.71 -7.13 -4.41
CA ASN A 407 -2.71 -7.73 -3.53
C ASN A 407 -2.34 -9.19 -3.84
N GLN A 408 -2.65 -9.69 -5.05
CA GLN A 408 -2.25 -11.02 -5.51
C GLN A 408 -1.37 -10.91 -6.76
N PRO A 409 -0.23 -11.63 -6.83
CA PRO A 409 0.62 -11.63 -8.01
C PRO A 409 -0.09 -12.29 -9.20
N ALA A 410 -0.14 -11.60 -10.34
CA ALA A 410 -0.60 -12.14 -11.60
C ALA A 410 0.57 -12.29 -12.58
N ALA A 411 0.62 -13.42 -13.27
CA ALA A 411 1.65 -13.71 -14.27
C ALA A 411 1.28 -13.12 -15.63
N TYR A 412 2.28 -12.53 -16.28
CA TYR A 412 2.20 -11.97 -17.62
C TYR A 412 3.37 -12.48 -18.45
N SER A 413 3.20 -12.49 -19.76
CA SER A 413 4.25 -12.81 -20.72
C SER A 413 4.36 -11.73 -21.79
N VAL A 414 5.54 -11.59 -22.37
CA VAL A 414 5.83 -10.63 -23.45
C VAL A 414 6.05 -11.41 -24.74
N ALA A 415 5.43 -10.96 -25.84
CA ALA A 415 5.78 -11.43 -27.18
C ALA A 415 7.10 -10.78 -27.61
N LEU A 416 8.10 -11.61 -27.94
CA LEU A 416 9.47 -11.15 -28.12
C LEU A 416 9.88 -11.11 -29.60
N PRO A 417 10.59 -10.06 -30.03
CA PRO A 417 11.38 -10.12 -31.25
C PRO A 417 12.55 -11.10 -31.07
N PRO A 418 12.89 -11.91 -32.09
CA PRO A 418 13.90 -12.97 -31.98
C PRO A 418 15.33 -12.47 -31.75
N TYR A 419 15.59 -11.19 -32.01
CA TYR A 419 16.91 -10.54 -31.94
C TYR A 419 17.13 -9.75 -30.64
N SER A 420 16.22 -9.84 -29.67
CA SER A 420 16.41 -9.27 -28.33
C SER A 420 16.33 -10.40 -27.29
N ALA A 421 17.26 -10.40 -26.33
CA ALA A 421 17.30 -11.38 -25.24
C ALA A 421 16.98 -10.78 -23.87
N ASN A 422 16.95 -9.45 -23.77
CA ASN A 422 16.74 -8.71 -22.54
C ASN A 422 15.52 -7.80 -22.71
N PHE A 423 14.70 -7.68 -21.68
CA PHE A 423 13.47 -6.90 -21.75
C PHE A 423 13.26 -6.07 -20.50
N GLN A 424 12.42 -5.06 -20.66
CA GLN A 424 11.92 -4.26 -19.56
C GLN A 424 10.41 -4.18 -19.63
N TRP A 425 9.76 -4.09 -18.47
CA TRP A 425 8.34 -3.81 -18.37
C TRP A 425 8.09 -2.66 -17.41
N ARG A 426 6.95 -1.97 -17.58
CA ARG A 426 6.53 -0.89 -16.71
C ARG A 426 5.01 -0.83 -16.59
N THR A 427 4.54 -0.07 -15.61
CA THR A 427 3.14 0.33 -15.49
C THR A 427 2.89 1.65 -16.22
N VAL A 428 1.66 1.85 -16.70
CA VAL A 428 1.20 3.05 -17.38
C VAL A 428 -0.18 3.42 -16.82
N ALA A 429 -0.29 4.55 -16.15
CA ALA A 429 -1.57 5.10 -15.71
C ALA A 429 -2.02 6.17 -16.71
N SER A 430 -3.25 6.09 -17.22
CA SER A 430 -3.77 7.03 -18.22
C SER A 430 -4.91 7.88 -17.67
N ALA A 431 -4.98 9.14 -18.09
CA ALA A 431 -6.09 10.05 -17.78
C ALA A 431 -6.47 10.86 -19.04
N PRO A 432 -7.76 11.16 -19.29
CA PRO A 432 -8.16 11.95 -20.45
C PRO A 432 -7.41 13.28 -20.54
N PHE A 433 -6.83 13.57 -21.70
CA PHE A 433 -6.17 14.85 -21.95
C PHE A 433 -7.11 15.79 -22.70
N THR A 434 -7.28 17.00 -22.19
CA THR A 434 -8.14 18.05 -22.78
C THR A 434 -7.40 19.40 -22.88
N GLY A 435 -6.09 19.40 -22.65
CA GLY A 435 -5.28 20.60 -22.63
C GLY A 435 -4.99 21.16 -24.02
N THR A 436 -4.62 22.43 -24.05
CA THR A 436 -4.04 23.10 -25.22
C THR A 436 -2.76 23.79 -24.74
N TYR A 437 -1.66 23.59 -25.45
CA TYR A 437 -0.42 24.30 -25.22
C TYR A 437 -0.43 25.56 -26.09
N GLY A 438 -0.36 26.71 -25.41
CA GLY A 438 -0.28 28.04 -26.01
C GLY A 438 0.69 28.91 -25.22
N ALA A 439 1.22 29.94 -25.86
CA ALA A 439 2.32 30.74 -25.31
C ALA A 439 1.84 31.83 -24.33
N GLU A 440 0.53 31.94 -24.08
CA GLU A 440 -0.12 33.05 -23.34
C GLU A 440 0.36 33.19 -21.90
N GLY A 441 0.78 32.07 -21.31
CA GLY A 441 1.33 31.98 -19.96
C GLY A 441 2.82 31.69 -19.97
N GLY A 442 3.52 31.96 -21.08
CA GLY A 442 4.89 31.54 -21.32
C GLY A 442 4.98 30.09 -21.78
N LEU A 443 6.04 29.38 -21.37
CA LEU A 443 6.30 28.01 -21.82
C LEU A 443 5.35 26.95 -21.23
N GLN A 444 4.69 27.20 -20.09
CA GLN A 444 3.69 26.29 -19.49
C GLN A 444 4.12 24.80 -19.41
N GLY A 445 5.40 24.53 -19.14
CA GLY A 445 5.97 23.17 -19.08
C GLY A 445 6.51 22.63 -20.40
N VAL A 446 6.25 23.29 -21.54
CA VAL A 446 6.97 23.05 -22.79
C VAL A 446 8.45 23.35 -22.58
N THR A 447 9.32 22.43 -22.99
CA THR A 447 10.76 22.62 -22.87
C THR A 447 11.29 23.17 -24.19
N ALA A 448 11.90 24.36 -24.14
CA ALA A 448 12.59 24.96 -25.27
C ALA A 448 14.10 24.71 -25.18
N GLN A 449 14.67 24.11 -26.22
CA GLN A 449 16.12 24.05 -26.44
C GLN A 449 16.43 24.91 -27.66
N THR A 450 16.82 26.15 -27.40
CA THR A 450 17.11 27.15 -28.42
C THR A 450 18.46 27.79 -28.16
N THR A 451 19.05 28.33 -29.23
CA THR A 451 20.34 29.01 -29.20
C THR A 451 20.20 30.43 -29.75
N GLY A 452 21.01 31.36 -29.24
CA GLY A 452 20.89 32.79 -29.53
C GLY A 452 20.05 33.58 -28.50
N THR A 453 19.77 34.85 -28.81
CA THR A 453 19.22 35.85 -27.86
C THR A 453 17.77 36.26 -28.13
N TYR A 454 16.97 35.42 -28.80
CA TYR A 454 15.57 35.72 -29.13
C TYR A 454 14.56 35.18 -28.11
N ALA A 455 13.36 35.76 -28.09
CA ALA A 455 12.28 35.30 -27.24
C ALA A 455 11.47 34.20 -27.92
N VAL A 456 11.51 33.00 -27.35
CA VAL A 456 10.70 31.85 -27.83
C VAL A 456 9.20 32.11 -27.65
N VAL A 457 8.81 32.98 -26.72
CA VAL A 457 7.44 33.45 -26.56
C VAL A 457 7.32 34.79 -27.28
N ASP A 458 6.70 34.79 -28.46
CA ASP A 458 6.49 35.97 -29.28
C ASP A 458 5.11 36.56 -28.99
N THR A 459 5.09 37.83 -28.56
CA THR A 459 3.84 38.57 -28.25
C THR A 459 3.40 39.50 -29.38
N SER A 460 4.18 39.56 -30.47
CA SER A 460 3.87 40.38 -31.64
C SER A 460 3.02 39.64 -32.68
N THR A 461 3.06 38.31 -32.68
CA THR A 461 2.27 37.47 -33.57
C THR A 461 1.62 36.31 -32.80
N SER A 462 0.33 36.06 -33.05
CA SER A 462 -0.43 34.95 -32.48
C SER A 462 -1.54 34.50 -33.45
N ALA A 463 -1.96 33.24 -33.35
CA ALA A 463 -3.13 32.74 -34.07
C ALA A 463 -4.40 33.01 -33.26
N ALA A 464 -4.31 32.87 -31.94
CA ALA A 464 -5.33 33.22 -30.97
C ALA A 464 -4.67 33.75 -29.69
N GLY A 465 -5.40 34.53 -28.88
CA GLY A 465 -4.82 35.09 -27.66
C GLY A 465 -3.75 36.15 -27.93
N SER A 466 -2.70 36.18 -27.11
CA SER A 466 -1.74 37.29 -27.01
C SER A 466 -0.30 36.94 -27.40
N ALA A 467 0.00 35.67 -27.62
CA ALA A 467 1.35 35.19 -27.90
C ALA A 467 1.34 33.92 -28.76
N SER A 468 2.49 33.59 -29.34
CA SER A 468 2.79 32.30 -29.96
C SER A 468 4.17 31.82 -29.56
N TYR A 469 4.46 30.53 -29.76
CA TYR A 469 5.83 30.05 -29.73
C TYR A 469 6.53 30.41 -31.04
N HIS A 470 7.78 30.83 -30.98
CA HIS A 470 8.59 31.23 -32.13
C HIS A 470 9.90 30.45 -32.12
N LEU A 471 10.24 29.84 -33.25
CA LEU A 471 11.52 29.19 -33.49
C LEU A 471 12.21 29.87 -34.67
N ALA A 472 13.34 30.49 -34.40
CA ALA A 472 14.20 31.16 -35.38
C ALA A 472 15.65 30.69 -35.21
N GLN A 473 16.45 30.79 -36.26
CA GLN A 473 17.83 30.29 -36.29
C GLN A 473 18.84 31.43 -36.45
N PRO A 474 19.10 32.22 -35.39
CA PRO A 474 20.20 33.20 -35.41
C PRO A 474 21.58 32.55 -35.44
N THR A 475 21.65 31.28 -35.03
CA THR A 475 22.78 30.38 -35.23
C THR A 475 22.29 29.13 -35.97
N LEU A 476 23.21 28.32 -36.47
CA LEU A 476 22.89 27.15 -37.29
C LEU A 476 22.37 25.95 -36.49
N ASP A 477 22.24 26.08 -35.17
CA ASP A 477 21.77 24.97 -34.33
C ASP A 477 20.28 24.71 -34.54
N THR A 478 19.90 23.44 -34.36
CA THR A 478 18.50 23.04 -34.33
C THR A 478 17.78 23.66 -33.14
N GLN A 479 16.58 24.21 -33.39
CA GLN A 479 15.71 24.77 -32.35
C GLN A 479 14.61 23.77 -32.03
N ILE A 480 14.36 23.50 -30.74
CA ILE A 480 13.45 22.43 -30.32
C ILE A 480 12.45 22.95 -29.28
N LEU A 481 11.17 22.60 -29.47
CA LEU A 481 10.10 22.70 -28.48
C LEU A 481 9.52 21.32 -28.19
N THR A 482 9.77 20.79 -26.99
CA THR A 482 9.24 19.49 -26.57
C THR A 482 8.02 19.69 -25.69
N LEU A 483 6.88 19.11 -26.07
CA LEU A 483 5.67 19.14 -25.25
C LEU A 483 5.90 18.36 -23.96
N PRO A 484 5.32 18.80 -22.83
CA PRO A 484 5.50 18.09 -21.57
C PRO A 484 4.77 16.76 -21.57
N GLY A 485 5.38 15.75 -20.94
CA GLY A 485 4.71 14.50 -20.60
C GLY A 485 4.71 13.44 -21.71
N THR A 486 4.07 12.33 -21.38
CA THR A 486 3.87 11.18 -22.26
C THR A 486 2.38 11.01 -22.50
N TYR A 487 2.01 10.57 -23.70
CA TYR A 487 0.62 10.45 -24.13
C TYR A 487 0.34 9.01 -24.58
N SER A 488 -0.93 8.61 -24.53
CA SER A 488 -1.37 7.32 -25.06
C SER A 488 -2.85 7.35 -25.42
N PHE A 489 -3.29 6.40 -26.23
CA PHE A 489 -4.71 6.14 -26.46
C PHE A 489 -4.88 4.67 -26.83
N ALA A 490 -6.02 4.08 -26.45
CA ALA A 490 -6.22 2.64 -26.66
C ALA A 490 -6.59 2.31 -28.12
N SER A 491 -7.56 3.03 -28.67
CA SER A 491 -8.06 2.88 -30.05
C SER A 491 -8.99 4.04 -30.41
N GLY A 492 -9.33 4.18 -31.69
CA GLY A 492 -10.22 5.23 -32.20
C GLY A 492 -9.47 6.43 -32.80
N PRO A 493 -10.20 7.38 -33.41
CA PRO A 493 -9.60 8.52 -34.09
C PRO A 493 -8.87 9.42 -33.10
N ALA A 494 -7.58 9.61 -33.33
CA ALA A 494 -6.75 10.55 -32.56
C ALA A 494 -6.02 11.50 -33.49
N SER A 495 -5.84 12.76 -33.07
CA SER A 495 -5.12 13.75 -33.88
C SER A 495 -4.39 14.77 -33.03
N LEU A 496 -3.25 15.23 -33.53
CA LEU A 496 -2.56 16.44 -33.09
C LEU A 496 -2.99 17.61 -33.98
N THR A 497 -3.44 18.71 -33.39
CA THR A 497 -3.78 19.94 -34.10
C THR A 497 -2.96 21.10 -33.60
N PHE A 498 -2.54 21.99 -34.49
CA PHE A 498 -1.79 23.20 -34.15
C PHE A 498 -1.97 24.27 -35.23
N ALA A 499 -1.90 25.54 -34.84
CA ALA A 499 -1.76 26.65 -35.77
C ALA A 499 -0.29 26.88 -36.06
N SER A 500 0.07 26.95 -37.34
CA SER A 500 1.46 27.09 -37.81
C SER A 500 1.58 28.27 -38.76
N ARG A 501 2.67 29.05 -38.64
CA ARG A 501 3.07 30.04 -39.64
C ARG A 501 4.57 29.95 -39.88
N LEU A 502 4.99 29.42 -41.03
CA LEU A 502 6.39 29.45 -41.47
C LEU A 502 6.61 30.67 -42.37
N GLY A 503 7.27 31.70 -41.83
CA GLY A 503 7.53 32.96 -42.52
C GLY A 503 8.75 32.91 -43.45
N TRP A 504 9.59 33.94 -43.39
CA TRP A 504 10.86 33.96 -44.13
C TRP A 504 11.76 32.83 -43.65
N ALA A 505 12.05 31.91 -44.55
CA ALA A 505 12.89 30.73 -44.33
C ALA A 505 13.48 30.27 -45.66
N SER A 506 14.70 29.76 -45.64
CA SER A 506 15.31 29.18 -46.83
C SER A 506 14.70 27.82 -47.16
N THR A 507 14.95 27.30 -48.36
CA THR A 507 14.55 25.92 -48.72
C THR A 507 15.21 24.83 -47.88
N THR A 508 16.21 25.19 -47.08
CA THR A 508 16.94 24.30 -46.19
C THR A 508 16.70 24.60 -44.72
N GLN A 509 15.86 25.60 -44.40
CA GLN A 509 15.34 25.75 -43.05
C GLN A 509 13.98 25.06 -42.98
N THR A 510 13.91 23.97 -42.23
CA THR A 510 12.78 23.03 -42.27
C THR A 510 12.12 22.94 -40.89
N ALA A 511 10.80 23.08 -40.87
CA ALA A 511 9.97 22.88 -39.69
C ALA A 511 9.50 21.42 -39.63
N HIS A 512 9.67 20.77 -38.48
CA HIS A 512 9.28 19.39 -38.26
C HIS A 512 8.38 19.25 -37.03
N VAL A 513 7.41 18.35 -37.11
CA VAL A 513 6.73 17.78 -35.94
C VAL A 513 7.18 16.34 -35.81
N GLN A 514 7.66 15.96 -34.63
CA GLN A 514 8.29 14.67 -34.41
C GLN A 514 7.62 13.92 -33.26
N ILE A 515 7.63 12.59 -33.38
CA ILE A 515 7.13 11.65 -32.38
C ILE A 515 8.26 10.77 -31.86
N SER A 516 8.24 10.48 -30.57
CA SER A 516 9.10 9.48 -29.93
C SER A 516 8.27 8.40 -29.25
N LEU A 517 8.71 7.15 -29.36
CA LEU A 517 8.06 5.96 -28.78
C LEU A 517 8.92 5.30 -27.68
N ASP A 518 10.05 5.90 -27.34
CA ASP A 518 11.09 5.35 -26.45
C ASP A 518 11.50 6.34 -25.36
N ASP A 519 10.56 7.20 -24.94
CA ASP A 519 10.73 8.24 -23.92
C ASP A 519 11.71 9.36 -24.32
N GLY A 520 11.67 9.76 -25.59
CA GLY A 520 12.37 10.92 -26.10
C GLY A 520 13.82 10.65 -26.52
N GLN A 521 14.21 9.38 -26.64
CA GLN A 521 15.57 8.99 -27.01
C GLN A 521 15.75 9.05 -28.54
N ASN A 522 14.79 8.51 -29.29
CA ASN A 522 14.75 8.59 -30.75
C ASN A 522 13.46 9.28 -31.22
N TRP A 523 13.55 9.98 -32.36
CA TRP A 523 12.48 10.82 -32.89
C TRP A 523 12.27 10.56 -34.38
N THR A 524 11.01 10.61 -34.83
CA THR A 524 10.62 10.40 -36.22
C THR A 524 9.66 11.50 -36.67
N ASP A 525 9.81 11.99 -37.90
CA ASP A 525 8.95 13.02 -38.45
C ASP A 525 7.51 12.53 -38.70
N LEU A 526 6.55 13.30 -38.22
CA LEU A 526 5.12 13.22 -38.54
C LEU A 526 4.71 14.27 -39.59
N TYR A 527 5.41 15.39 -39.62
CA TYR A 527 5.15 16.51 -40.50
C TYR A 527 6.46 17.24 -40.77
N THR A 528 6.66 17.67 -42.02
CA THR A 528 7.78 18.53 -42.41
C THR A 528 7.29 19.66 -43.32
N GLN A 529 7.90 20.83 -43.21
CA GLN A 529 7.65 21.98 -44.07
C GLN A 529 8.94 22.80 -44.24
N SER A 530 9.51 22.77 -45.44
CA SER A 530 10.67 23.60 -45.77
C SER A 530 10.25 25.01 -46.15
N GLY A 531 11.15 25.98 -45.92
CA GLY A 531 10.97 27.35 -46.39
C GLY A 531 11.03 27.48 -47.91
N THR A 532 10.87 28.70 -48.40
CA THR A 532 10.69 28.97 -49.84
C THR A 532 11.73 29.94 -50.42
N ASN A 533 12.75 30.32 -49.65
CA ASN A 533 13.65 31.43 -49.96
C ASN A 533 12.90 32.77 -50.19
N SER A 534 11.72 32.91 -49.59
CA SER A 534 10.83 34.08 -49.73
C SER A 534 10.03 34.28 -48.44
N ALA A 535 9.05 35.18 -48.43
CA ALA A 535 8.27 35.55 -47.24
C ALA A 535 7.46 34.42 -46.58
N GLY A 536 7.26 33.29 -47.26
CA GLY A 536 6.50 32.17 -46.72
C GLY A 536 5.03 32.51 -46.46
N GLU A 537 4.50 32.03 -45.34
CA GLU A 537 3.11 32.19 -44.92
C GLU A 537 2.87 33.56 -44.24
N THR A 538 1.88 34.31 -44.72
CA THR A 538 1.50 35.62 -44.16
C THR A 538 0.52 35.55 -42.99
N SER A 539 -0.06 34.38 -42.73
CA SER A 539 -1.04 34.12 -41.66
C SER A 539 -0.91 32.70 -41.15
N PHE A 540 -1.34 32.45 -39.91
CA PHE A 540 -1.38 31.09 -39.36
C PHE A 540 -2.32 30.17 -40.15
N VAL A 541 -1.89 28.94 -40.37
CA VAL A 541 -2.64 27.85 -40.99
C VAL A 541 -2.87 26.77 -39.94
N ALA A 542 -4.13 26.36 -39.76
CA ALA A 542 -4.46 25.22 -38.92
C ALA A 542 -3.98 23.92 -39.57
N ARG A 543 -3.18 23.15 -38.85
CA ARG A 543 -2.64 21.84 -39.23
C ARG A 543 -3.26 20.76 -38.35
N SER A 544 -3.52 19.60 -38.94
CA SER A 544 -4.02 18.42 -38.25
C SER A 544 -3.26 17.20 -38.74
N ILE A 545 -2.70 16.44 -37.81
CA ILE A 545 -1.94 15.22 -38.06
C ILE A 545 -2.72 14.06 -37.44
N PRO A 546 -3.15 13.05 -38.22
CA PRO A 546 -3.76 11.84 -37.68
C PRO A 546 -2.72 11.02 -36.92
N LEU A 547 -3.11 10.47 -35.77
CA LEU A 547 -2.25 9.67 -34.89
C LEU A 547 -2.65 8.20 -34.85
N ASP A 548 -3.62 7.76 -35.65
CA ASP A 548 -4.22 6.42 -35.60
C ASP A 548 -3.21 5.27 -35.67
N ALA A 549 -2.11 5.48 -36.39
CA ALA A 549 -1.01 4.51 -36.52
C ALA A 549 -0.29 4.20 -35.19
N TYR A 550 -0.50 5.02 -34.16
CA TYR A 550 0.15 4.91 -32.84
C TYR A 550 -0.81 4.42 -31.73
N ALA A 551 -1.98 3.89 -32.12
CA ALA A 551 -2.95 3.34 -31.18
C ALA A 551 -2.33 2.24 -30.30
N GLY A 552 -2.62 2.28 -29.01
CA GLY A 552 -2.10 1.37 -28.00
C GLY A 552 -0.68 1.70 -27.53
N LEU A 553 0.03 2.64 -28.14
CA LEU A 553 1.39 3.00 -27.75
C LEU A 553 1.43 4.17 -26.77
N THR A 554 2.59 4.34 -26.13
CA THR A 554 2.95 5.57 -25.42
C THR A 554 3.87 6.41 -26.29
N PHE A 555 3.66 7.72 -26.36
CA PHE A 555 4.49 8.59 -27.19
C PHE A 555 4.70 9.98 -26.60
N GLN A 556 5.72 10.68 -27.12
CA GLN A 556 6.00 12.08 -26.86
C GLN A 556 6.04 12.86 -28.18
N ILE A 557 5.79 14.17 -28.12
CA ILE A 557 5.78 15.06 -29.30
C ILE A 557 6.74 16.22 -29.09
N ARG A 558 7.49 16.56 -30.13
CA ARG A 558 8.27 17.79 -30.20
C ARG A 558 8.12 18.47 -31.56
N PHE A 559 8.45 19.76 -31.58
CA PHE A 559 8.53 20.59 -32.77
C PHE A 559 9.99 20.98 -32.93
N THR A 560 10.59 20.74 -34.09
CA THR A 560 11.98 21.10 -34.36
C THR A 560 12.09 21.97 -35.60
N TYR A 561 12.98 22.96 -35.56
CA TYR A 561 13.30 23.80 -36.71
C TYR A 561 14.80 23.63 -37.00
N THR A 562 15.09 22.96 -38.12
CA THR A 562 16.44 22.54 -38.52
C THR A 562 16.97 23.41 -39.66
N TYR A 563 18.27 23.31 -39.88
CA TYR A 563 18.94 23.87 -41.04
C TYR A 563 19.81 22.81 -41.71
N ASP A 564 19.50 22.53 -42.97
CA ASP A 564 20.05 21.42 -43.74
C ASP A 564 21.14 21.92 -44.76
N GLY A 565 21.79 23.05 -44.48
CA GLY A 565 22.89 23.62 -45.29
C GLY A 565 22.52 24.73 -46.29
N GLY A 566 23.48 25.38 -46.93
CA GLY A 566 23.24 26.44 -47.94
C GLY A 566 23.11 27.88 -47.42
N THR A 567 22.14 28.65 -47.93
CA THR A 567 21.83 30.00 -47.43
C THR A 567 20.73 29.94 -46.39
N TYR A 568 20.78 30.77 -45.35
CA TYR A 568 19.77 30.82 -44.29
C TYR A 568 19.40 32.24 -43.90
N TYR A 569 18.28 32.39 -43.20
CA TYR A 569 17.81 33.65 -42.65
C TYR A 569 18.11 33.71 -41.14
N PRO A 570 19.16 34.44 -40.71
CA PRO A 570 19.57 34.53 -39.30
C PRO A 570 18.69 35.46 -38.45
N GLN A 571 17.75 36.16 -39.07
CA GLN A 571 16.93 37.15 -38.38
C GLN A 571 15.96 36.47 -37.40
N THR A 572 15.62 37.20 -36.34
CA THR A 572 14.75 36.73 -35.26
C THR A 572 13.48 37.56 -35.13
N ASP A 573 13.19 38.42 -36.11
CA ASP A 573 11.93 39.14 -36.21
C ASP A 573 10.76 38.15 -36.39
N SER A 574 9.56 38.50 -35.93
CA SER A 574 8.36 37.63 -35.97
C SER A 574 7.83 37.31 -37.37
N GLY A 575 8.47 37.83 -38.41
CA GLY A 575 8.23 37.46 -39.80
C GLY A 575 9.13 36.32 -40.30
N VAL A 576 10.14 35.91 -39.54
CA VAL A 576 11.21 34.98 -39.96
C VAL A 576 11.15 33.73 -39.09
N GLY A 577 11.37 32.55 -39.69
CA GLY A 577 11.28 31.29 -38.96
C GLY A 577 9.83 30.82 -38.76
N TRP A 578 9.62 30.02 -37.71
CA TRP A 578 8.40 29.27 -37.51
C TRP A 578 7.65 29.66 -36.24
N ASN A 579 6.40 30.12 -36.40
CA ASN A 579 5.51 30.38 -35.28
C ASN A 579 4.48 29.25 -35.10
N LEU A 580 4.21 28.91 -33.84
CA LEU A 580 3.34 27.81 -33.40
C LEU A 580 2.38 28.28 -32.31
N ASP A 581 1.10 27.94 -32.43
CA ASP A 581 0.07 28.31 -31.45
C ASP A 581 -1.03 27.23 -31.43
N GLN A 582 -1.90 27.23 -30.40
CA GLN A 582 -3.06 26.36 -30.25
C GLN A 582 -2.74 24.87 -30.44
N ILE A 583 -1.65 24.38 -29.84
CA ILE A 583 -1.24 22.99 -29.95
C ILE A 583 -2.12 22.14 -29.03
N SER A 584 -2.98 21.30 -29.59
CA SER A 584 -3.92 20.47 -28.84
C SER A 584 -3.98 19.06 -29.40
N PHE A 585 -4.49 18.15 -28.59
CA PHE A 585 -4.77 16.80 -29.03
C PHE A 585 -6.26 16.48 -28.91
N ALA A 586 -6.74 15.63 -29.80
CA ALA A 586 -8.07 15.04 -29.73
C ALA A 586 -7.95 13.51 -29.63
N GLY A 587 -8.80 12.89 -28.80
CA GLY A 587 -8.90 11.43 -28.71
C GLY A 587 -7.77 10.74 -27.92
N ILE A 588 -6.99 11.48 -27.13
CA ILE A 588 -5.86 10.92 -26.38
C ILE A 588 -6.00 11.04 -24.85
N SER A 589 -5.13 10.34 -24.14
CA SER A 589 -4.91 10.44 -22.70
C SER A 589 -3.47 10.91 -22.42
N SER A 590 -3.28 11.63 -21.32
CA SER A 590 -1.96 11.74 -20.71
C SER A 590 -1.62 10.40 -20.05
N ALA A 591 -0.34 10.06 -20.04
CA ALA A 591 0.18 8.81 -19.52
C ALA A 591 1.28 9.07 -18.50
N THR A 592 1.10 8.56 -17.29
CA THR A 592 2.12 8.53 -16.24
C THR A 592 2.75 7.15 -16.21
N THR A 593 4.04 7.07 -16.52
CA THR A 593 4.78 5.82 -16.62
C THR A 593 5.50 5.50 -15.31
N GLY A 594 5.36 4.28 -14.81
CA GLY A 594 6.17 3.77 -13.70
C GLY A 594 7.61 3.47 -14.11
N THR A 595 8.45 3.17 -13.12
CA THR A 595 9.85 2.78 -13.34
C THR A 595 9.94 1.47 -14.15
N ALA A 596 10.78 1.46 -15.17
CA ALA A 596 11.06 0.27 -15.95
C ALA A 596 11.79 -0.79 -15.10
N SER A 597 11.28 -2.02 -15.12
CA SER A 597 11.82 -3.17 -14.40
C SER A 597 12.35 -4.21 -15.39
N ALA A 598 13.53 -4.75 -15.13
CA ALA A 598 14.15 -5.75 -16.01
C ALA A 598 13.44 -7.11 -15.92
N ILE A 599 13.35 -7.80 -17.05
CA ILE A 599 12.98 -9.22 -17.17
C ILE A 599 14.28 -9.97 -17.46
N GLN A 600 14.83 -10.63 -16.45
CA GLN A 600 16.19 -11.18 -16.51
C GLN A 600 16.30 -12.53 -17.24
N SER A 601 15.18 -13.25 -17.45
CA SER A 601 15.17 -14.52 -18.18
C SER A 601 13.77 -14.86 -18.69
N GLY A 602 13.71 -15.43 -19.91
CA GLY A 602 12.47 -15.85 -20.55
C GLY A 602 11.60 -14.67 -20.98
N THR A 603 10.28 -14.90 -21.02
CA THR A 603 9.29 -13.93 -21.50
C THR A 603 8.35 -13.45 -20.38
N GLY A 604 8.48 -13.99 -19.17
CA GLY A 604 7.50 -13.85 -18.10
C GLY A 604 7.87 -12.80 -17.04
N PHE A 605 6.87 -12.08 -16.55
CA PHE A 605 6.99 -11.23 -15.36
C PHE A 605 5.72 -11.33 -14.50
N SER A 606 5.80 -10.84 -13.26
CA SER A 606 4.66 -10.80 -12.33
C SER A 606 4.33 -9.36 -11.96
N TYR A 607 3.03 -9.04 -11.92
CA TYR A 607 2.52 -7.76 -11.45
C TYR A 607 1.46 -7.98 -10.37
N THR A 608 1.63 -7.29 -9.24
CA THR A 608 0.70 -7.31 -8.10
C THR A 608 0.02 -5.94 -8.00
N PRO A 609 -1.27 -5.82 -8.38
CA PRO A 609 -1.98 -4.56 -8.29
C PRO A 609 -2.29 -4.20 -6.82
N ALA A 610 -2.04 -2.95 -6.43
CA ALA A 610 -2.26 -2.47 -5.06
C ALA A 610 -3.70 -1.96 -4.80
N SER A 611 -4.47 -1.70 -5.86
CA SER A 611 -5.84 -1.18 -5.78
C SER A 611 -6.65 -1.62 -7.00
N THR A 612 -7.97 -1.38 -6.97
CA THR A 612 -8.88 -1.69 -8.10
C THR A 612 -8.78 -0.70 -9.27
N ALA A 613 -7.73 0.12 -9.31
CA ALA A 613 -7.53 1.08 -10.39
C ALA A 613 -7.19 0.39 -11.71
N THR A 614 -7.57 1.02 -12.83
CA THR A 614 -7.10 0.61 -14.15
C THR A 614 -5.64 0.99 -14.31
N VAL A 615 -4.80 0.01 -14.61
CA VAL A 615 -3.37 0.19 -14.85
C VAL A 615 -2.99 -0.53 -16.14
N GLY A 616 -2.31 0.19 -17.01
CA GLY A 616 -1.68 -0.34 -18.20
C GLY A 616 -0.37 -1.05 -17.87
N LEU A 617 -0.10 -2.16 -18.55
CA LEU A 617 1.19 -2.85 -18.53
C LEU A 617 1.81 -2.77 -19.91
N GLN A 618 3.09 -2.42 -19.97
CA GLN A 618 3.81 -2.22 -21.22
C GLN A 618 5.21 -2.82 -21.11
N ALA A 619 5.75 -3.29 -22.21
CA ALA A 619 7.10 -3.87 -22.27
C ALA A 619 7.88 -3.36 -23.49
N ARG A 620 9.21 -3.51 -23.44
CA ARG A 620 10.13 -3.25 -24.56
C ARG A 620 11.28 -4.24 -24.58
N GLY A 621 11.87 -4.44 -25.75
CA GLY A 621 13.17 -5.10 -25.90
C GLY A 621 14.33 -4.18 -25.50
N VAL A 622 15.45 -4.79 -25.14
CA VAL A 622 16.72 -4.10 -24.84
C VAL A 622 17.82 -4.76 -25.66
N LEU A 623 18.35 -4.03 -26.64
CA LEU A 623 19.46 -4.47 -27.48
C LEU A 623 20.78 -4.35 -26.71
N PHE A 624 21.62 -5.38 -26.83
CA PHE A 624 22.94 -5.46 -26.21
C PHE A 624 22.95 -5.22 -24.68
N GLY A 625 21.81 -5.42 -24.02
CA GLY A 625 21.65 -5.22 -22.57
C GLY A 625 21.56 -3.76 -22.11
N THR A 626 21.70 -2.80 -23.03
CA THR A 626 21.82 -1.37 -22.70
C THR A 626 20.77 -0.50 -23.40
N TYR A 627 20.50 -0.76 -24.68
CA TYR A 627 19.73 0.16 -25.51
C TYR A 627 18.26 -0.29 -25.59
N GLY A 628 17.38 0.41 -24.87
CA GLY A 628 15.96 0.13 -24.89
C GLY A 628 15.34 0.47 -26.25
N MET A 629 14.66 -0.48 -26.86
CA MET A 629 13.85 -0.26 -28.06
C MET A 629 12.60 0.56 -27.71
N ASP A 630 11.82 0.92 -28.74
CA ASP A 630 10.45 1.40 -28.58
C ASP A 630 9.63 0.59 -27.59
N TRP A 631 8.79 1.29 -26.84
CA TRP A 631 7.78 0.63 -26.02
C TRP A 631 6.66 0.04 -26.86
N GLY A 632 6.29 -1.19 -26.52
CA GLY A 632 5.19 -1.93 -27.14
C GLY A 632 3.81 -1.41 -26.78
N THR A 633 2.76 -2.14 -27.18
CA THR A 633 1.38 -1.76 -26.84
C THR A 633 1.07 -1.93 -25.35
N VAL A 634 0.24 -1.04 -24.81
CA VAL A 634 -0.22 -1.07 -23.42
C VAL A 634 -1.38 -2.05 -23.26
N LEU A 635 -1.19 -3.10 -22.45
CA LEU A 635 -2.27 -3.98 -21.98
C LEU A 635 -2.98 -3.32 -20.80
N GLN A 636 -4.24 -2.92 -20.98
CA GLN A 636 -5.04 -2.36 -19.88
C GLN A 636 -5.54 -3.47 -18.95
N THR A 637 -5.29 -3.32 -17.66
CA THR A 637 -5.76 -4.24 -16.60
C THR A 637 -6.60 -3.47 -15.60
N THR A 638 -7.66 -4.08 -15.07
CA THR A 638 -8.47 -3.52 -13.98
C THR A 638 -8.59 -4.55 -12.88
N ALA A 639 -7.95 -4.28 -11.74
CA ALA A 639 -7.87 -5.28 -10.68
C ALA A 639 -9.22 -5.45 -9.97
N LEU A 640 -9.59 -6.69 -9.70
CA LEU A 640 -10.75 -7.05 -8.91
C LEU A 640 -10.40 -7.04 -7.42
N ALA A 641 -11.31 -6.56 -6.58
CA ALA A 641 -11.16 -6.71 -5.14
C ALA A 641 -11.03 -8.21 -4.80
N THR A 642 -10.10 -8.54 -3.92
CA THR A 642 -9.94 -9.93 -3.43
C THR A 642 -11.26 -10.35 -2.77
N ALA A 643 -11.87 -11.44 -3.22
CA ALA A 643 -13.07 -11.97 -2.60
C ALA A 643 -12.75 -12.35 -1.13
N GLY A 644 -13.44 -11.73 -0.17
CA GLY A 644 -13.25 -12.08 1.23
C GLY A 644 -13.80 -13.47 1.54
N THR A 645 -13.20 -14.14 2.51
CA THR A 645 -13.66 -15.43 3.01
C THR A 645 -14.72 -15.19 4.08
N PRO A 646 -15.95 -15.73 3.95
CA PRO A 646 -16.97 -15.59 4.99
C PRO A 646 -16.50 -16.19 6.31
N PRO A 647 -17.00 -15.73 7.47
CA PRO A 647 -16.55 -16.22 8.76
C PRO A 647 -16.89 -17.71 8.93
N SER A 648 -16.01 -18.46 9.58
CA SER A 648 -16.28 -19.80 10.10
C SER A 648 -15.93 -19.85 11.58
N ILE A 649 -16.78 -20.48 12.39
CA ILE A 649 -16.56 -20.58 13.84
C ILE A 649 -15.69 -21.79 14.12
N THR A 650 -14.45 -21.56 14.59
CA THR A 650 -13.45 -22.59 14.89
C THR A 650 -13.52 -23.08 16.33
N THR A 651 -14.11 -22.31 17.24
CA THR A 651 -14.40 -22.73 18.62
C THR A 651 -15.79 -22.27 19.01
N GLN A 652 -16.66 -23.24 19.34
CA GLN A 652 -18.04 -22.99 19.76
C GLN A 652 -18.09 -22.53 21.22
N PRO A 653 -19.09 -21.71 21.61
CA PRO A 653 -19.35 -21.44 23.02
C PRO A 653 -19.73 -22.72 23.77
N ALA A 654 -19.29 -22.84 25.02
CA ALA A 654 -19.56 -23.99 25.88
C ALA A 654 -20.72 -23.70 26.85
N SER A 655 -21.54 -24.73 27.15
CA SER A 655 -22.60 -24.63 28.17
C SER A 655 -22.01 -24.42 29.57
N VAL A 656 -22.71 -23.64 30.40
CA VAL A 656 -22.27 -23.24 31.74
C VAL A 656 -23.37 -23.52 32.76
N THR A 657 -22.99 -24.06 33.93
CA THR A 657 -23.89 -24.24 35.07
C THR A 657 -23.39 -23.45 36.27
N VAL A 658 -24.21 -22.53 36.78
CA VAL A 658 -23.85 -21.65 37.91
C VAL A 658 -25.03 -21.48 38.86
N LYS A 659 -24.77 -21.16 40.14
CA LYS A 659 -25.84 -20.80 41.09
C LYS A 659 -26.35 -19.38 40.82
N SER A 660 -27.62 -19.14 41.10
CA SER A 660 -28.19 -17.78 41.06
C SER A 660 -27.35 -16.81 41.89
N GLY A 661 -27.05 -15.64 41.34
CA GLY A 661 -26.17 -14.61 41.93
C GLY A 661 -24.71 -14.65 41.45
N GLN A 662 -24.27 -15.71 40.76
CA GLN A 662 -22.89 -15.85 40.24
C GLN A 662 -22.73 -15.25 38.83
N SER A 663 -21.51 -15.23 38.30
CA SER A 663 -21.21 -14.81 36.92
C SER A 663 -21.13 -16.01 35.96
N ALA A 664 -21.54 -15.83 34.70
CA ALA A 664 -21.36 -16.79 33.60
C ALA A 664 -20.67 -16.12 32.39
N SER A 665 -19.90 -16.88 31.61
CA SER A 665 -19.19 -16.36 30.43
C SER A 665 -19.25 -17.34 29.26
N PHE A 666 -19.48 -16.82 28.05
CA PHE A 666 -19.46 -17.56 26.78
C PHE A 666 -18.46 -16.90 25.83
N SER A 667 -17.68 -17.68 25.10
CA SER A 667 -16.70 -17.17 24.14
C SER A 667 -16.73 -17.96 22.82
N VAL A 668 -16.33 -17.29 21.74
CA VAL A 668 -16.23 -17.89 20.39
C VAL A 668 -14.89 -17.54 19.76
N GLN A 669 -14.37 -18.40 18.90
CA GLN A 669 -13.29 -18.05 17.97
C GLN A 669 -13.76 -18.22 16.53
N ALA A 670 -13.38 -17.30 15.65
CA ALA A 670 -13.75 -17.29 14.24
C ALA A 670 -12.51 -17.13 13.33
N ALA A 671 -12.56 -17.76 12.17
CA ALA A 671 -11.62 -17.59 11.06
C ALA A 671 -12.35 -16.96 9.85
N GLY A 672 -11.61 -16.43 8.88
CA GLY A 672 -12.14 -15.70 7.72
C GLY A 672 -11.49 -14.33 7.56
N THR A 673 -11.99 -13.51 6.64
CA THR A 673 -11.44 -12.17 6.40
C THR A 673 -11.94 -11.18 7.47
N ALA A 674 -11.03 -10.57 8.23
CA ALA A 674 -11.35 -9.52 9.20
C ALA A 674 -11.74 -8.19 8.50
N PRO A 675 -12.41 -7.23 9.19
CA PRO A 675 -12.88 -7.26 10.58
C PRO A 675 -14.14 -8.11 10.80
N PHE A 676 -14.25 -8.73 11.98
CA PHE A 676 -15.44 -9.46 12.40
C PHE A 676 -16.36 -8.57 13.24
N ALA A 677 -17.67 -8.68 12.99
CA ALA A 677 -18.72 -8.15 13.86
C ALA A 677 -19.46 -9.31 14.53
N TYR A 678 -19.71 -9.17 15.84
CA TYR A 678 -20.39 -10.18 16.66
C TYR A 678 -21.75 -9.64 17.10
N GLN A 679 -22.73 -10.53 17.27
CA GLN A 679 -23.98 -10.23 17.96
C GLN A 679 -24.43 -11.50 18.71
N TRP A 680 -24.55 -11.40 20.03
CA TRP A 680 -25.07 -12.49 20.86
C TRP A 680 -26.59 -12.49 20.91
N TYR A 681 -27.15 -13.69 21.02
CA TYR A 681 -28.57 -13.97 21.11
C TYR A 681 -28.84 -14.84 22.32
N LYS A 682 -29.93 -14.56 23.04
CA LYS A 682 -30.52 -15.42 24.05
C LYS A 682 -31.84 -15.95 23.51
N ASP A 683 -31.98 -17.28 23.42
CA ASP A 683 -33.19 -17.96 22.96
C ASP A 683 -33.72 -17.38 21.62
N GLY A 684 -32.79 -17.08 20.70
CA GLY A 684 -33.10 -16.48 19.39
C GLY A 684 -33.33 -14.96 19.39
N THR A 685 -33.33 -14.30 20.55
CA THR A 685 -33.50 -12.84 20.67
C THR A 685 -32.15 -12.15 20.86
N ALA A 686 -31.88 -11.10 20.08
CA ALA A 686 -30.62 -10.37 20.16
C ALA A 686 -30.45 -9.68 21.53
N ILE A 687 -29.27 -9.84 22.14
CA ILE A 687 -28.89 -9.16 23.37
C ILE A 687 -28.28 -7.81 23.00
N ALA A 688 -28.97 -6.72 23.31
CA ALA A 688 -28.52 -5.38 22.94
C ALA A 688 -27.10 -5.07 23.47
N GLY A 689 -26.22 -4.58 22.60
CA GLY A 689 -24.85 -4.19 22.94
C GLY A 689 -23.85 -5.34 23.10
N ALA A 690 -24.28 -6.60 22.98
CA ALA A 690 -23.40 -7.76 23.08
C ALA A 690 -22.67 -8.04 21.75
N THR A 691 -21.67 -7.21 21.43
CA THR A 691 -20.97 -7.22 20.13
C THR A 691 -19.51 -7.66 20.19
N SER A 692 -19.09 -8.30 21.27
CA SER A 692 -17.74 -8.82 21.49
C SER A 692 -17.66 -10.33 21.26
N ALA A 693 -16.46 -10.86 21.04
CA ALA A 693 -16.21 -12.31 20.93
C ALA A 693 -16.52 -13.09 22.23
N THR A 694 -16.61 -12.39 23.38
CA THR A 694 -16.98 -12.95 24.68
C THR A 694 -18.19 -12.22 25.24
N LEU A 695 -19.19 -12.97 25.70
CA LEU A 695 -20.35 -12.49 26.45
C LEU A 695 -20.19 -12.88 27.92
N THR A 696 -20.27 -11.89 28.82
CA THR A 696 -20.25 -12.12 30.27
C THR A 696 -21.56 -11.65 30.88
N LEU A 697 -22.18 -12.50 31.70
CA LEU A 697 -23.42 -12.23 32.44
C LEU A 697 -23.10 -12.20 33.93
N SER A 698 -23.35 -11.09 34.61
CA SER A 698 -23.08 -10.95 36.03
C SER A 698 -23.99 -9.88 36.67
N PRO A 699 -24.73 -10.18 37.74
CA PRO A 699 -25.03 -11.52 38.25
C PRO A 699 -26.08 -12.25 37.39
N VAL A 700 -26.07 -13.58 37.41
CA VAL A 700 -27.10 -14.40 36.76
C VAL A 700 -28.28 -14.65 37.70
N SER A 701 -29.49 -14.69 37.15
CA SER A 701 -30.71 -15.11 37.85
C SER A 701 -31.31 -16.32 37.13
N THR A 702 -32.39 -16.91 37.68
CA THR A 702 -33.13 -17.97 36.96
C THR A 702 -33.68 -17.49 35.61
N PHE A 703 -33.95 -16.19 35.45
CA PHE A 703 -34.32 -15.58 34.15
C PHE A 703 -33.15 -15.48 33.17
N SER A 704 -31.91 -15.64 33.62
CA SER A 704 -30.74 -15.71 32.75
C SER A 704 -30.59 -17.08 32.09
N ALA A 705 -31.24 -18.13 32.61
CA ALA A 705 -31.21 -19.46 32.00
C ALA A 705 -31.78 -19.43 30.57
N GLY A 706 -31.20 -20.25 29.69
CA GLY A 706 -31.57 -20.30 28.27
C GLY A 706 -30.40 -20.70 27.37
N GLY A 707 -30.67 -20.78 26.06
CA GLY A 707 -29.67 -21.02 25.02
C GLY A 707 -29.04 -19.71 24.53
N TYR A 708 -27.72 -19.67 24.46
CA TYR A 708 -26.94 -18.54 23.98
C TYR A 708 -26.22 -18.91 22.70
N SER A 709 -26.37 -18.09 21.67
CA SER A 709 -25.68 -18.24 20.39
C SER A 709 -25.11 -16.91 19.94
N VAL A 710 -24.13 -16.95 19.03
CA VAL A 710 -23.52 -15.74 18.46
C VAL A 710 -23.51 -15.84 16.95
N VAL A 711 -23.86 -14.73 16.29
CA VAL A 711 -23.65 -14.55 14.85
C VAL A 711 -22.37 -13.77 14.67
N VAL A 712 -21.43 -14.33 13.90
CA VAL A 712 -20.19 -13.68 13.49
C VAL A 712 -20.31 -13.32 12.02
N SER A 713 -20.07 -12.06 11.67
CA SER A 713 -20.24 -11.56 10.30
C SER A 713 -19.03 -10.75 9.82
N ASN A 714 -18.82 -10.71 8.51
CA ASN A 714 -17.91 -9.80 7.82
C ASN A 714 -18.54 -9.37 6.48
N GLY A 715 -17.82 -8.61 5.66
CA GLY A 715 -18.31 -8.14 4.35
C GLY A 715 -18.61 -9.25 3.32
N SER A 716 -18.29 -10.50 3.61
CA SER A 716 -18.46 -11.65 2.70
C SER A 716 -19.52 -12.65 3.16
N GLY A 717 -20.05 -12.52 4.39
CA GLY A 717 -21.11 -13.38 4.90
C GLY A 717 -21.14 -13.46 6.42
N SER A 718 -21.82 -14.48 6.94
CA SER A 718 -21.96 -14.72 8.38
C SER A 718 -22.00 -16.21 8.72
N ALA A 719 -21.53 -16.55 9.91
CA ALA A 719 -21.72 -17.85 10.54
C ALA A 719 -22.42 -17.70 11.89
N THR A 720 -23.29 -18.65 12.21
CA THR A 720 -24.00 -18.72 13.51
C THR A 720 -23.44 -19.88 14.32
N SER A 721 -23.19 -19.66 15.62
CA SER A 721 -22.71 -20.71 16.51
C SER A 721 -23.80 -21.74 16.81
N SER A 722 -23.39 -22.93 17.24
CA SER A 722 -24.28 -23.81 17.98
C SER A 722 -24.71 -23.12 19.30
N PRO A 723 -25.93 -23.34 19.80
CA PRO A 723 -26.37 -22.77 21.06
C PRO A 723 -25.67 -23.44 22.25
N ALA A 724 -25.10 -22.64 23.14
CA ALA A 724 -24.59 -23.05 24.46
C ALA A 724 -25.66 -22.81 25.53
N THR A 725 -25.87 -23.75 26.44
CA THR A 725 -26.93 -23.62 27.46
C THR A 725 -26.39 -23.02 28.75
N LEU A 726 -27.04 -21.96 29.26
CA LEU A 726 -26.87 -21.51 30.64
C LEU A 726 -27.88 -22.22 31.53
N THR A 727 -27.38 -23.04 32.46
CA THR A 727 -28.19 -23.61 33.54
C THR A 727 -27.95 -22.81 34.82
N VAL A 728 -29.03 -22.31 35.44
CA VAL A 728 -28.93 -21.54 36.70
C VAL A 728 -29.58 -22.34 37.83
N ILE A 729 -28.79 -22.73 38.82
CA ILE A 729 -29.24 -23.47 40.01
C ILE A 729 -29.85 -22.49 41.02
N PRO A 730 -31.12 -22.65 41.43
CA PRO A 730 -31.76 -21.84 42.46
C PRO A 730 -31.07 -21.97 43.84
N VAL A 731 -31.17 -20.93 44.68
CA VAL A 731 -30.64 -20.90 46.06
C VAL A 731 -31.79 -20.74 47.08
N ASN A 732 -31.62 -21.29 48.29
CA ASN A 732 -32.61 -21.24 49.40
C ASN A 732 -32.48 -19.94 50.21
N HIS A 733 -33.52 -19.47 50.92
CA HIS A 733 -33.40 -18.33 51.85
C HIS A 733 -32.61 -18.70 53.10
N PHE A 734 -33.00 -19.76 53.83
CA PHE A 734 -32.30 -20.23 55.03
C PHE A 734 -31.43 -21.46 54.74
N LEU A 735 -30.25 -21.49 55.36
CA LEU A 735 -29.38 -22.67 55.33
C LEU A 735 -29.20 -23.36 56.68
N ALA A 736 -29.28 -22.64 57.79
CA ALA A 736 -28.97 -23.25 59.08
C ALA A 736 -29.57 -22.47 60.25
N ILE A 737 -29.85 -23.21 61.33
CA ILE A 737 -29.86 -22.68 62.69
C ILE A 737 -28.70 -23.29 63.47
N SER A 738 -28.13 -22.49 64.36
CA SER A 738 -27.33 -22.99 65.46
C SER A 738 -27.82 -22.31 66.74
N THR A 739 -27.96 -23.03 67.85
CA THR A 739 -28.33 -22.41 69.13
C THR A 739 -27.42 -22.93 70.22
N ARG A 740 -26.61 -22.03 70.78
CA ARG A 740 -25.84 -22.28 71.99
C ARG A 740 -26.69 -21.89 73.20
N CYS A 741 -26.93 -22.80 74.12
CA CYS A 741 -27.58 -22.51 75.39
C CYS A 741 -27.30 -23.59 76.43
N TYR A 742 -27.79 -23.39 77.65
CA TYR A 742 -27.67 -24.36 78.72
C TYR A 742 -28.68 -25.50 78.54
N VAL A 743 -28.19 -26.74 78.54
CA VAL A 743 -28.98 -27.96 78.48
C VAL A 743 -29.02 -28.56 79.89
N GLY A 744 -30.21 -28.49 80.50
CA GLY A 744 -30.50 -29.09 81.81
C GLY A 744 -31.21 -30.44 81.68
N THR A 745 -32.11 -30.71 82.63
CA THR A 745 -32.97 -31.90 82.66
C THR A 745 -34.45 -31.49 82.69
N GLY A 746 -35.37 -32.43 82.45
CA GLY A 746 -36.81 -32.16 82.45
C GLY A 746 -37.21 -31.15 81.36
N ASP A 747 -37.92 -30.08 81.74
CA ASP A 747 -38.32 -29.02 80.81
C ASP A 747 -37.15 -28.19 80.27
N SER A 748 -35.99 -28.24 80.93
CA SER A 748 -34.79 -27.44 80.61
C SER A 748 -33.84 -28.11 79.61
N ILE A 749 -34.23 -29.22 78.98
CA ILE A 749 -33.44 -29.83 77.89
C ILE A 749 -33.44 -28.92 76.65
N GLY A 750 -32.42 -29.07 75.80
CA GLY A 750 -32.39 -28.37 74.51
C GLY A 750 -33.34 -29.04 73.52
N VAL A 751 -34.23 -28.27 72.89
CA VAL A 751 -35.16 -28.77 71.87
C VAL A 751 -35.15 -27.84 70.65
N PRO A 752 -34.13 -27.91 69.78
CA PRO A 752 -34.23 -27.35 68.43
C PRO A 752 -35.34 -28.04 67.62
N ALA A 753 -36.03 -27.27 66.81
CA ALA A 753 -37.11 -27.68 65.93
C ALA A 753 -37.01 -26.96 64.59
N PHE A 754 -37.48 -27.60 63.54
CA PHE A 754 -37.45 -27.05 62.18
C PHE A 754 -38.60 -27.57 61.33
N ILE A 755 -39.02 -26.75 60.37
CA ILE A 755 -40.08 -27.10 59.40
C ILE A 755 -39.48 -27.19 58.01
N LEU A 756 -39.59 -28.38 57.41
CA LEU A 756 -39.25 -28.65 56.02
C LEU A 756 -40.50 -28.54 55.13
N LYS A 757 -40.44 -27.66 54.12
CA LYS A 757 -41.50 -27.52 53.09
C LYS A 757 -41.37 -28.53 51.96
N GLN A 758 -40.19 -29.09 51.78
CA GLN A 758 -39.86 -30.09 50.76
C GLN A 758 -38.86 -31.07 51.37
N ASP A 759 -38.73 -32.25 50.75
CA ASP A 759 -37.67 -33.20 51.09
C ASP A 759 -36.31 -32.52 51.13
N ALA A 760 -35.51 -32.79 52.15
CA ALA A 760 -34.22 -32.15 52.33
C ALA A 760 -33.21 -33.09 52.95
N ILE A 761 -31.94 -32.93 52.56
CA ILE A 761 -30.82 -33.51 53.28
C ILE A 761 -30.44 -32.51 54.37
N VAL A 762 -30.58 -32.92 55.63
CA VAL A 762 -30.22 -32.10 56.78
C VAL A 762 -29.05 -32.71 57.56
N LEU A 763 -28.17 -31.86 58.05
CA LEU A 763 -27.14 -32.20 59.03
C LEU A 763 -27.57 -31.64 60.39
N ILE A 764 -27.84 -32.52 61.34
CA ILE A 764 -28.22 -32.19 62.72
C ILE A 764 -27.03 -32.45 63.63
N ARG A 765 -26.70 -31.51 64.51
CA ARG A 765 -25.51 -31.58 65.37
C ARG A 765 -25.84 -31.15 66.80
N ALA A 766 -25.14 -31.74 67.76
CA ALA A 766 -25.14 -31.33 69.16
C ALA A 766 -23.69 -31.34 69.66
N GLY A 767 -23.07 -30.15 69.68
CA GLY A 767 -21.72 -29.95 70.18
C GLY A 767 -21.72 -29.61 71.67
N GLY A 768 -20.86 -30.28 72.44
CA GLY A 768 -20.65 -30.03 73.86
C GLY A 768 -19.15 -29.88 74.13
N PRO A 769 -18.39 -30.98 74.27
CA PRO A 769 -16.96 -30.92 74.61
C PRO A 769 -16.11 -30.12 73.62
N SER A 770 -16.44 -30.18 72.32
CA SER A 770 -15.72 -29.39 71.32
C SER A 770 -15.84 -27.88 71.50
N LEU A 771 -16.86 -27.39 72.22
CA LEU A 771 -17.05 -25.95 72.47
C LEU A 771 -16.04 -25.37 73.47
N ALA A 772 -15.39 -26.21 74.27
CA ALA A 772 -14.33 -25.74 75.17
C ALA A 772 -13.19 -25.05 74.41
N ASN A 773 -12.91 -25.50 73.18
CA ASN A 773 -11.92 -24.90 72.29
C ASN A 773 -12.32 -23.54 71.73
N TYR A 774 -13.58 -23.13 71.94
CA TYR A 774 -14.13 -21.83 71.56
C TYR A 774 -14.43 -20.98 72.80
N ASN A 775 -13.73 -21.22 73.91
CA ASN A 775 -13.85 -20.50 75.19
C ASN A 775 -15.26 -20.53 75.79
N VAL A 776 -16.01 -21.61 75.57
CA VAL A 776 -17.31 -21.81 76.24
C VAL A 776 -17.08 -22.60 77.53
N ALA A 777 -17.40 -22.02 78.68
CA ALA A 777 -17.29 -22.72 79.96
C ALA A 777 -18.48 -23.67 80.22
N ASN A 778 -18.31 -24.62 81.15
CA ASN A 778 -19.36 -25.52 81.66
C ASN A 778 -20.09 -26.30 80.54
N VAL A 779 -19.35 -26.83 79.57
CA VAL A 779 -19.92 -27.56 78.42
C VAL A 779 -20.58 -28.88 78.82
N LEU A 780 -21.63 -29.27 78.10
CA LEU A 780 -22.27 -30.57 78.26
C LEU A 780 -21.30 -31.67 77.83
N ALA A 781 -20.88 -32.54 78.76
CA ALA A 781 -19.79 -33.50 78.51
C ALA A 781 -20.14 -34.60 77.49
N LYS A 782 -21.40 -35.06 77.46
CA LYS A 782 -21.86 -36.16 76.59
C LYS A 782 -23.19 -35.82 75.92
N PRO A 783 -23.21 -34.87 74.97
CA PRO A 783 -24.44 -34.50 74.28
C PRO A 783 -24.99 -35.71 73.51
N LYS A 784 -26.25 -36.04 73.73
CA LYS A 784 -27.03 -37.01 72.97
C LYS A 784 -28.15 -36.27 72.26
N LEU A 785 -28.32 -36.54 70.98
CA LEU A 785 -29.46 -36.02 70.21
C LEU A 785 -30.46 -37.13 69.91
N THR A 786 -31.74 -36.81 69.93
CA THR A 786 -32.84 -37.70 69.51
C THR A 786 -33.81 -36.91 68.65
N LEU A 787 -33.95 -37.32 67.38
CA LEU A 787 -34.86 -36.71 66.41
C LEU A 787 -36.27 -37.30 66.56
N PHE A 788 -37.27 -36.43 66.60
CA PHE A 788 -38.69 -36.75 66.60
C PHE A 788 -39.38 -36.11 65.40
N ASP A 789 -40.43 -36.76 64.90
CA ASP A 789 -41.31 -36.17 63.90
C ASP A 789 -42.44 -35.34 64.54
N GLY A 790 -43.29 -34.75 63.70
CA GLY A 790 -44.43 -33.93 64.12
C GLY A 790 -45.52 -34.67 64.89
N LYS A 791 -45.42 -36.00 65.05
CA LYS A 791 -46.30 -36.80 65.92
C LYS A 791 -45.62 -37.15 67.25
N SER A 792 -44.46 -36.55 67.53
CA SER A 792 -43.61 -36.82 68.69
C SER A 792 -43.10 -38.27 68.75
N ILE A 793 -42.94 -38.93 67.59
CA ILE A 793 -42.39 -40.29 67.50
C ILE A 793 -40.87 -40.20 67.32
N PRO A 794 -40.06 -40.87 68.18
CA PRO A 794 -38.60 -40.87 68.01
C PRO A 794 -38.22 -41.64 66.74
N ARG A 795 -37.45 -41.00 65.87
CA ARG A 795 -37.00 -41.57 64.59
C ARG A 795 -35.59 -42.12 64.68
N LEU A 796 -34.67 -41.36 65.25
CA LEU A 796 -33.29 -41.76 65.44
C LEU A 796 -32.67 -41.06 66.64
N SER A 797 -31.59 -41.62 67.17
CA SER A 797 -30.75 -41.02 68.18
C SER A 797 -29.28 -41.24 67.84
N ASN A 798 -28.44 -40.27 68.18
CA ASN A 798 -27.00 -40.40 68.09
C ASN A 798 -26.35 -39.90 69.38
N GLN A 799 -25.35 -40.66 69.82
CA GLN A 799 -24.39 -40.28 70.83
C GLN A 799 -23.01 -40.53 70.23
N GLY A 800 -22.23 -39.47 70.04
CA GLY A 800 -20.94 -39.54 69.37
C GLY A 800 -21.07 -39.54 67.85
N TRP A 801 -20.56 -38.51 67.18
CA TRP A 801 -20.69 -38.27 65.74
C TRP A 801 -19.94 -39.27 64.88
N GLN A 802 -18.95 -39.96 65.45
CA GLN A 802 -18.24 -41.06 64.81
C GLN A 802 -19.05 -42.37 64.86
N ASN A 803 -20.03 -42.46 65.75
CA ASN A 803 -20.88 -43.63 65.89
C ASN A 803 -22.04 -43.55 64.88
N ALA A 804 -22.43 -44.70 64.34
CA ALA A 804 -23.62 -44.77 63.51
C ALA A 804 -24.88 -44.36 64.32
N PRO A 805 -25.84 -43.65 63.71
CA PRO A 805 -27.10 -43.33 64.38
C PRO A 805 -27.91 -44.59 64.66
N VAL A 806 -28.60 -44.61 65.81
CA VAL A 806 -29.54 -45.65 66.22
C VAL A 806 -30.94 -45.26 65.78
N TYR A 807 -31.55 -46.03 64.89
CA TYR A 807 -32.94 -45.82 64.46
C TYR A 807 -33.92 -46.42 65.46
N LEU A 808 -34.88 -45.64 65.94
CA LEU A 808 -35.73 -45.97 67.10
C LEU A 808 -37.15 -46.43 66.73
N ASN A 809 -37.44 -46.62 65.43
CA ASN A 809 -38.76 -46.98 64.90
C ASN A 809 -39.01 -48.50 64.79
N GLY A 810 -38.34 -49.34 65.60
CA GLY A 810 -38.56 -50.80 65.61
C GLY A 810 -38.26 -51.54 64.30
N THR A 811 -37.62 -50.89 63.33
CA THR A 811 -37.21 -51.46 62.04
C THR A 811 -35.69 -51.34 61.92
N THR A 812 -35.00 -52.47 61.79
CA THR A 812 -33.64 -52.51 61.25
C THR A 812 -33.71 -51.93 59.83
N VAL A 813 -33.13 -50.74 59.64
CA VAL A 813 -32.81 -50.09 58.36
C VAL A 813 -33.90 -50.29 57.29
N ALA A 814 -34.83 -49.32 57.17
CA ALA A 814 -35.82 -49.36 56.12
C ALA A 814 -35.15 -49.37 54.74
N ALA A 815 -35.36 -50.46 54.00
CA ALA A 815 -35.25 -50.48 52.56
C ALA A 815 -36.14 -49.37 51.99
N ASN A 816 -35.62 -48.61 51.03
CA ASN A 816 -36.14 -47.37 50.42
C ASN A 816 -35.89 -46.08 51.20
N GLY A 817 -34.67 -45.53 51.06
CA GLY A 817 -34.44 -44.12 50.67
C GLY A 817 -34.84 -42.99 51.63
N ASP A 818 -35.69 -43.25 52.62
CA ASP A 818 -36.07 -42.35 53.68
C ASP A 818 -35.43 -42.91 54.95
N TYR A 819 -34.54 -42.12 55.55
CA TYR A 819 -33.73 -42.46 56.73
C TYR A 819 -32.60 -43.51 56.52
N GLY A 820 -32.15 -43.78 55.28
CA GLY A 820 -31.27 -44.94 54.99
C GLY A 820 -29.89 -44.72 54.35
N THR A 821 -29.56 -43.54 53.81
CA THR A 821 -28.22 -43.30 53.25
C THR A 821 -27.30 -42.65 54.27
N SER A 822 -26.24 -43.35 54.67
CA SER A 822 -25.10 -42.74 55.36
C SER A 822 -24.51 -41.69 54.43
N TYR A 823 -24.75 -40.41 54.73
CA TYR A 823 -24.04 -39.32 54.08
C TYR A 823 -22.69 -39.12 54.74
N ASP A 824 -21.67 -38.82 53.94
CA ASP A 824 -20.35 -38.47 54.48
C ASP A 824 -20.46 -37.18 55.30
N LEU A 825 -20.44 -37.32 56.63
CA LEU A 825 -20.51 -36.22 57.57
C LEU A 825 -19.39 -35.21 57.36
N SER A 826 -18.20 -35.64 56.91
CA SER A 826 -17.07 -34.74 56.66
C SER A 826 -17.29 -33.89 55.41
N GLN A 827 -17.80 -34.50 54.33
CA GLN A 827 -18.14 -33.81 53.08
C GLN A 827 -19.26 -32.80 53.31
N ILE A 828 -20.34 -33.21 53.98
CA ILE A 828 -21.48 -32.31 54.23
C ILE A 828 -21.10 -31.20 55.20
N SER A 829 -20.39 -31.51 56.29
CA SER A 829 -19.92 -30.48 57.25
C SER A 829 -19.06 -29.43 56.56
N THR A 830 -18.17 -29.85 55.66
CA THR A 830 -17.35 -28.93 54.86
C THR A 830 -18.22 -28.10 53.91
N ALA A 831 -19.16 -28.73 53.20
CA ALA A 831 -20.00 -28.06 52.22
C ALA A 831 -20.97 -27.03 52.82
N VAL A 832 -21.44 -27.25 54.05
CA VAL A 832 -22.33 -26.31 54.76
C VAL A 832 -21.57 -25.34 55.68
N GLY A 833 -20.23 -25.46 55.78
CA GLY A 833 -19.40 -24.60 56.61
C GLY A 833 -19.54 -24.83 58.11
N ALA A 834 -19.89 -26.05 58.53
CA ALA A 834 -20.05 -26.40 59.94
C ALA A 834 -18.68 -26.43 60.64
N TYR A 835 -18.60 -25.93 61.88
CA TYR A 835 -17.34 -25.90 62.63
C TYR A 835 -16.84 -27.31 62.99
N THR A 836 -15.53 -27.47 63.15
CA THR A 836 -14.91 -28.79 63.38
C THR A 836 -15.18 -29.32 64.79
N PHE A 837 -15.66 -30.57 64.90
CA PHE A 837 -15.64 -31.31 66.16
C PHE A 837 -14.24 -31.86 66.44
N THR A 838 -13.77 -31.64 67.67
CA THR A 838 -12.43 -32.03 68.15
C THR A 838 -12.47 -33.24 69.09
N THR A 839 -13.66 -33.71 69.47
CA THR A 839 -13.83 -34.87 70.34
C THR A 839 -14.83 -35.86 69.73
N ALA A 840 -14.75 -37.13 70.13
CA ALA A 840 -15.68 -38.16 69.67
C ALA A 840 -17.04 -38.10 70.41
N ASP A 841 -17.13 -37.37 71.52
CA ASP A 841 -18.30 -37.33 72.41
C ASP A 841 -19.40 -36.35 71.93
N ASP A 842 -19.08 -35.41 71.03
CA ASP A 842 -20.08 -34.59 70.34
C ASP A 842 -20.97 -35.45 69.45
N SER A 843 -22.23 -35.06 69.19
CA SER A 843 -23.17 -35.88 68.40
C SER A 843 -23.53 -35.22 67.06
N ALA A 844 -23.71 -36.02 66.01
CA ALA A 844 -24.21 -35.56 64.72
C ALA A 844 -24.88 -36.66 63.91
N VAL A 845 -25.78 -36.26 63.02
CA VAL A 845 -26.42 -37.13 62.04
C VAL A 845 -26.72 -36.33 60.77
N ALA A 846 -26.43 -36.92 59.61
CA ALA A 846 -26.90 -36.42 58.32
C ALA A 846 -27.95 -37.37 57.77
N VAL A 847 -29.12 -36.83 57.44
CA VAL A 847 -30.28 -37.65 57.09
C VAL A 847 -31.15 -36.91 56.08
N LYS A 848 -31.69 -37.66 55.11
CA LYS A 848 -32.74 -37.16 54.23
C LYS A 848 -34.08 -37.28 54.94
N LEU A 849 -34.77 -36.15 55.09
CA LEU A 849 -36.08 -36.05 55.71
C LEU A 849 -37.12 -35.60 54.69
N PRO A 850 -38.32 -36.18 54.69
CA PRO A 850 -39.42 -35.65 53.92
C PRO A 850 -39.89 -34.29 54.46
N ALA A 851 -40.74 -33.60 53.69
CA ALA A 851 -41.42 -32.40 54.19
C ALA A 851 -42.20 -32.70 55.48
N GLY A 852 -42.10 -31.82 56.48
CA GLY A 852 -42.72 -32.02 57.79
C GLY A 852 -42.12 -31.16 58.90
N VAL A 853 -42.69 -31.32 60.09
CA VAL A 853 -42.23 -30.69 61.33
C VAL A 853 -41.36 -31.68 62.10
N TYR A 854 -40.21 -31.23 62.58
CA TYR A 854 -39.26 -32.05 63.33
C TYR A 854 -38.79 -31.33 64.59
N THR A 855 -38.59 -32.09 65.66
CA THR A 855 -37.93 -31.63 66.89
C THR A 855 -36.76 -32.54 67.21
N VAL A 856 -35.71 -32.01 67.80
CA VAL A 856 -34.54 -32.78 68.24
C VAL A 856 -34.32 -32.49 69.71
N GLN A 857 -34.38 -33.52 70.55
CA GLN A 857 -34.05 -33.38 71.97
C GLN A 857 -32.55 -33.58 72.17
N VAL A 858 -31.90 -32.60 72.80
CA VAL A 858 -30.50 -32.63 73.21
C VAL A 858 -30.43 -32.78 74.73
N THR A 859 -29.78 -33.84 75.19
CA THR A 859 -29.67 -34.22 76.61
C THR A 859 -28.26 -34.70 76.95
N GLY A 860 -27.87 -34.72 78.23
CA GLY A 860 -26.68 -35.45 78.67
C GLY A 860 -26.92 -36.96 78.71
N ALA A 861 -26.15 -37.75 77.97
CA ALA A 861 -26.30 -39.21 77.93
C ALA A 861 -26.08 -39.87 79.31
N ASP A 862 -25.31 -39.23 80.18
CA ASP A 862 -25.01 -39.60 81.56
C ASP A 862 -25.92 -38.91 82.59
N GLY A 863 -26.95 -38.20 82.14
CA GLY A 863 -27.79 -37.34 82.98
C GLY A 863 -27.15 -36.00 83.35
N GLY A 864 -25.97 -35.68 82.81
CA GLY A 864 -25.27 -34.41 83.01
C GLY A 864 -25.99 -33.21 82.37
N SER A 865 -25.57 -32.02 82.78
CA SER A 865 -26.07 -30.73 82.29
C SER A 865 -24.90 -29.80 81.96
N GLY A 866 -25.13 -28.83 81.06
CA GLY A 866 -24.09 -27.90 80.62
C GLY A 866 -24.44 -27.18 79.32
N ASN A 867 -23.55 -26.29 78.88
CA ASN A 867 -23.69 -25.56 77.64
C ASN A 867 -23.47 -26.48 76.42
N ALA A 868 -24.41 -26.46 75.49
CA ALA A 868 -24.31 -27.18 74.22
C ALA A 868 -24.73 -26.27 73.06
N LEU A 869 -24.24 -26.59 71.86
CA LEU A 869 -24.59 -25.97 70.59
C LEU A 869 -25.36 -26.98 69.76
N ALA A 870 -26.66 -26.74 69.61
CA ALA A 870 -27.53 -27.57 68.80
C ALA A 870 -27.70 -26.92 67.42
N GLU A 871 -27.48 -27.66 66.34
CA GLU A 871 -27.45 -27.11 64.98
C GLU A 871 -28.24 -27.97 64.01
N VAL A 872 -28.83 -27.32 63.00
CA VAL A 872 -29.46 -27.97 61.85
C VAL A 872 -29.06 -27.21 60.60
N TYR A 873 -28.38 -27.87 59.67
CA TYR A 873 -27.96 -27.33 58.37
C TYR A 873 -28.70 -28.00 57.21
N LEU A 874 -29.03 -27.23 56.17
CA LEU A 874 -29.52 -27.70 54.89
C LEU A 874 -28.34 -27.93 53.93
N TYR A 875 -28.27 -29.12 53.34
CA TYR A 875 -27.30 -29.44 52.29
C TYR A 875 -27.98 -29.51 50.92
N GLN A 876 -27.51 -28.70 49.96
CA GLN A 876 -28.01 -28.67 48.59
C GLN A 876 -26.88 -29.04 47.59
N PRO A 877 -26.86 -30.27 47.04
CA PRO A 877 -25.88 -30.68 46.05
C PRO A 877 -26.09 -29.95 44.71
N SER A 878 -25.07 -29.89 43.85
CA SER A 878 -25.15 -29.18 42.55
C SER A 878 -26.12 -29.79 41.55
N THR A 879 -26.51 -31.05 41.75
CA THR A 879 -27.54 -31.75 40.97
C THR A 879 -28.96 -31.40 41.41
N ASP A 880 -29.11 -30.70 42.54
CA ASP A 880 -30.40 -30.30 43.08
C ASP A 880 -30.88 -29.01 42.40
N THR A 881 -31.80 -29.19 41.45
CA THR A 881 -32.41 -28.13 40.65
C THR A 881 -33.78 -27.69 41.20
N ALA A 882 -34.20 -28.22 42.34
CA ALA A 882 -35.49 -27.88 42.93
C ALA A 882 -35.57 -26.37 43.24
N THR A 883 -36.75 -25.81 42.99
CA THR A 883 -37.06 -24.40 43.24
C THR A 883 -37.87 -24.25 44.54
N GLY A 884 -37.82 -23.07 45.15
CA GLY A 884 -38.51 -22.78 46.40
C GLY A 884 -37.69 -23.12 47.65
N ASP A 885 -38.07 -22.53 48.79
CA ASP A 885 -37.32 -22.71 50.03
C ASP A 885 -37.69 -24.02 50.73
N ARG A 886 -36.67 -24.68 51.28
CA ARG A 886 -36.83 -25.92 52.03
C ARG A 886 -37.10 -25.68 53.51
N PHE A 887 -36.49 -24.66 54.12
CA PHE A 887 -36.80 -24.25 55.48
C PHE A 887 -37.84 -23.13 55.49
N SER A 888 -38.76 -23.18 56.45
CA SER A 888 -39.76 -22.13 56.65
C SER A 888 -39.85 -21.59 58.07
N ALA A 889 -39.49 -22.42 59.05
CA ALA A 889 -39.38 -22.02 60.44
C ALA A 889 -38.28 -22.82 61.09
N ILE A 890 -37.57 -22.19 62.02
CA ILE A 890 -36.60 -22.85 62.86
C ILE A 890 -36.67 -22.27 64.27
N SER A 891 -36.68 -23.11 65.29
CA SER A 891 -36.77 -22.68 66.68
C SER A 891 -35.93 -23.54 67.59
N THR A 892 -35.65 -23.06 68.80
CA THR A 892 -34.99 -23.81 69.86
C THR A 892 -35.61 -23.43 71.19
N ARG A 893 -36.17 -24.41 71.90
CA ARG A 893 -36.49 -24.26 73.32
C ARG A 893 -35.30 -24.70 74.15
N CYS A 894 -34.83 -23.86 75.07
CA CYS A 894 -33.83 -24.24 76.05
C CYS A 894 -33.78 -23.30 77.25
N TYR A 895 -32.92 -23.63 78.22
CA TYR A 895 -32.69 -22.81 79.39
C TYR A 895 -31.76 -21.64 79.06
N VAL A 896 -32.24 -20.41 79.27
CA VAL A 896 -31.48 -19.17 79.11
C VAL A 896 -30.94 -18.77 80.47
N GLY A 897 -29.62 -18.92 80.65
CA GLY A 897 -28.89 -18.51 81.85
C GLY A 897 -28.25 -17.12 81.71
N THR A 898 -27.17 -16.90 82.46
CA THR A 898 -26.33 -15.70 82.40
C THR A 898 -24.91 -16.03 81.93
N GLY A 899 -24.12 -15.02 81.57
CA GLY A 899 -22.75 -15.22 81.09
C GLY A 899 -22.70 -16.08 79.82
N ASP A 900 -21.89 -17.14 79.82
CA ASP A 900 -21.78 -18.08 78.70
C ASP A 900 -23.06 -18.90 78.45
N SER A 901 -23.99 -18.90 79.40
CA SER A 901 -25.22 -19.70 79.36
C SER A 901 -26.42 -18.94 78.77
N ILE A 902 -26.23 -17.71 78.28
CA ILE A 902 -27.26 -17.04 77.47
C ILE A 902 -27.53 -17.84 76.19
N ALA A 903 -28.73 -17.70 75.63
CA ALA A 903 -29.02 -18.31 74.33
C ALA A 903 -28.39 -17.47 73.21
N VAL A 904 -27.60 -18.11 72.35
CA VAL A 904 -26.99 -17.48 71.17
C VAL A 904 -27.41 -18.26 69.93
N VAL A 905 -28.20 -17.64 69.08
CA VAL A 905 -28.78 -18.26 67.87
C VAL A 905 -28.07 -17.75 66.62
N GLY A 906 -27.39 -18.62 65.88
CA GLY A 906 -26.84 -18.34 64.56
C GLY A 906 -27.85 -18.62 63.44
N LEU A 907 -27.90 -17.73 62.45
CA LEU A 907 -28.76 -17.81 61.27
C LEU A 907 -27.93 -17.57 60.00
N SER A 908 -28.17 -18.37 58.96
CA SER A 908 -27.51 -18.21 57.65
C SER A 908 -28.54 -17.94 56.56
N ILE A 909 -28.44 -16.75 55.94
CA ILE A 909 -29.32 -16.24 54.89
C ILE A 909 -28.58 -16.30 53.54
N GLN A 910 -29.12 -16.99 52.53
CA GLN A 910 -28.47 -17.15 51.21
C GLN A 910 -28.97 -16.18 50.14
N LYS A 911 -30.18 -15.66 50.29
CA LYS A 911 -30.78 -14.58 49.49
C LYS A 911 -31.61 -13.70 50.42
N SER A 912 -31.77 -12.43 50.08
CA SER A 912 -32.49 -11.46 50.92
C SER A 912 -33.85 -11.99 51.35
N ALA A 913 -34.15 -11.96 52.64
CA ALA A 913 -35.33 -12.59 53.23
C ALA A 913 -35.96 -11.70 54.31
N LYS A 914 -37.30 -11.67 54.38
CA LYS A 914 -38.04 -11.11 55.52
C LYS A 914 -38.19 -12.16 56.60
N VAL A 915 -37.73 -11.86 57.81
CA VAL A 915 -37.60 -12.80 58.92
C VAL A 915 -38.29 -12.28 60.18
N LEU A 916 -39.16 -13.09 60.77
CA LEU A 916 -39.72 -12.88 62.10
C LEU A 916 -38.88 -13.64 63.12
N LEU A 917 -38.25 -12.94 64.07
CA LEU A 917 -37.52 -13.51 65.20
C LEU A 917 -38.29 -13.30 66.49
N ARG A 918 -38.40 -14.32 67.35
CA ARG A 918 -39.05 -14.19 68.66
C ARG A 918 -38.22 -14.84 69.75
N ALA A 919 -38.30 -14.28 70.95
CA ALA A 919 -37.79 -14.83 72.20
C ALA A 919 -38.93 -14.85 73.21
N VAL A 920 -39.47 -16.03 73.45
CA VAL A 920 -40.73 -16.25 74.16
C VAL A 920 -40.45 -16.87 75.53
N GLY A 921 -40.88 -16.18 76.59
CA GLY A 921 -40.77 -16.57 77.99
C GLY A 921 -42.16 -16.72 78.61
N PRO A 922 -42.82 -15.65 79.07
CA PRO A 922 -44.12 -15.76 79.77
C PRO A 922 -45.22 -16.44 78.93
N SER A 923 -45.33 -16.16 77.63
CA SER A 923 -46.35 -16.82 76.79
C SER A 923 -46.08 -18.30 76.58
N LEU A 924 -44.84 -18.76 76.78
CA LEU A 924 -44.49 -20.18 76.70
C LEU A 924 -45.06 -20.98 77.88
N ALA A 925 -45.31 -20.34 79.03
CA ALA A 925 -45.92 -21.00 80.18
C ALA A 925 -47.34 -21.49 79.85
N ALA A 926 -48.08 -20.73 79.02
CA ALA A 926 -49.39 -21.13 78.52
C ALA A 926 -49.34 -22.36 77.59
N GLN A 927 -48.16 -22.71 77.08
CA GLN A 927 -47.91 -23.91 76.28
C GLN A 927 -47.45 -25.11 77.14
N GLY A 928 -47.55 -25.00 78.47
CA GLY A 928 -47.28 -26.10 79.41
C GLY A 928 -45.80 -26.26 79.81
N VAL A 929 -44.95 -25.26 79.53
CA VAL A 929 -43.54 -25.27 79.94
C VAL A 929 -43.39 -24.61 81.30
N SER A 930 -42.78 -25.30 82.27
CA SER A 930 -42.52 -24.73 83.60
C SER A 930 -41.20 -23.93 83.64
N GLY A 931 -41.08 -23.01 84.60
CA GLY A 931 -39.83 -22.27 84.86
C GLY A 931 -39.41 -21.32 83.74
N THR A 932 -40.36 -20.67 83.07
CA THR A 932 -40.08 -19.76 81.94
C THR A 932 -39.40 -18.47 82.39
N ILE A 933 -38.53 -17.92 81.55
CA ILE A 933 -37.91 -16.61 81.79
C ILE A 933 -38.98 -15.50 81.82
N ALA A 934 -38.92 -14.60 82.80
CA ALA A 934 -39.96 -13.59 83.02
C ALA A 934 -39.92 -12.44 82.00
N LYS A 935 -38.72 -11.97 81.63
CA LYS A 935 -38.52 -10.83 80.72
C LYS A 935 -37.44 -11.14 79.69
N PRO A 936 -37.70 -12.01 78.69
CA PRO A 936 -36.74 -12.26 77.63
C PRO A 936 -36.45 -10.99 76.83
N SER A 937 -35.20 -10.80 76.44
CA SER A 937 -34.75 -9.80 75.47
C SER A 937 -34.06 -10.48 74.30
N ILE A 938 -34.13 -9.89 73.11
CA ILE A 938 -33.43 -10.36 71.91
C ILE A 938 -32.64 -9.21 71.27
N THR A 939 -31.37 -9.46 70.94
CA THR A 939 -30.55 -8.54 70.14
C THR A 939 -29.96 -9.28 68.95
N LEU A 940 -30.26 -8.80 67.75
CA LEU A 940 -29.77 -9.34 66.49
C LEU A 940 -28.51 -8.60 66.04
N TYR A 941 -27.51 -9.35 65.59
CA TYR A 941 -26.23 -8.87 65.08
C TYR A 941 -25.99 -9.37 63.65
N ASP A 942 -25.30 -8.57 62.83
CA ASP A 942 -24.73 -9.01 61.55
C ASP A 942 -23.44 -9.84 61.77
N GLY A 943 -22.93 -10.45 60.70
CA GLY A 943 -21.71 -11.25 60.74
C GLY A 943 -20.43 -10.46 61.07
N LYS A 944 -20.49 -9.13 61.18
CA LYS A 944 -19.39 -8.26 61.63
C LYS A 944 -19.53 -7.89 63.11
N GLY A 945 -20.59 -8.32 63.78
CA GLY A 945 -20.88 -8.01 65.18
C GLY A 945 -21.62 -6.68 65.39
N ASN A 946 -22.13 -6.05 64.33
CA ASN A 946 -22.94 -4.83 64.47
C ASN A 946 -24.37 -5.19 64.87
N VAL A 947 -24.97 -4.43 65.79
CA VAL A 947 -26.39 -4.58 66.14
C VAL A 947 -27.26 -4.14 64.96
N ILE A 948 -28.16 -5.02 64.54
CA ILE A 948 -29.19 -4.74 63.52
C ILE A 948 -30.46 -4.23 64.18
N ALA A 949 -30.93 -4.95 65.19
CA ALA A 949 -32.16 -4.65 65.90
C ALA A 949 -32.15 -5.29 67.29
N SER A 950 -32.85 -4.69 68.24
CA SER A 950 -33.06 -5.26 69.58
C SER A 950 -34.48 -5.02 70.06
N ASN A 951 -34.96 -5.91 70.92
CA ASN A 951 -36.27 -5.80 71.52
C ASN A 951 -36.27 -6.43 72.93
N THR A 952 -36.97 -5.80 73.87
CA THR A 952 -37.12 -6.24 75.26
C THR A 952 -38.60 -6.38 75.65
N GLY A 953 -39.50 -6.42 74.67
CA GLY A 953 -40.94 -6.31 74.81
C GLY A 953 -41.56 -6.00 73.45
N TRP A 954 -42.28 -6.95 72.86
CA TRP A 954 -42.71 -6.88 71.46
C TRP A 954 -43.74 -5.77 71.19
N GLU A 955 -44.46 -5.32 72.22
CA GLU A 955 -45.40 -4.19 72.16
C GLU A 955 -44.76 -2.82 72.40
N SER A 956 -43.44 -2.76 72.63
CA SER A 956 -42.74 -1.48 72.92
C SER A 956 -42.80 -0.46 71.77
N ASP A 957 -43.06 -0.91 70.54
CA ASP A 957 -43.36 -0.07 69.38
C ASP A 957 -44.68 -0.53 68.74
N ALA A 958 -45.71 0.30 68.80
CA ALA A 958 -47.05 -0.02 68.32
C ALA A 958 -47.13 -0.31 66.80
N ALA A 959 -46.27 0.32 65.99
CA ALA A 959 -46.25 0.08 64.55
C ALA A 959 -45.61 -1.28 64.23
N GLN A 960 -44.54 -1.63 64.94
CA GLN A 960 -43.89 -2.94 64.81
C GLN A 960 -44.75 -4.06 65.39
N ALA A 961 -45.43 -3.85 66.52
CA ALA A 961 -46.29 -4.84 67.15
C ALA A 961 -47.39 -5.35 66.20
N THR A 962 -48.01 -4.45 65.43
CA THR A 962 -49.02 -4.81 64.42
C THR A 962 -48.43 -5.69 63.32
N LEU A 963 -47.26 -5.32 62.77
CA LEU A 963 -46.60 -6.08 61.71
C LEU A 963 -46.08 -7.44 62.21
N ILE A 964 -45.57 -7.50 63.45
CA ILE A 964 -45.14 -8.72 64.12
C ILE A 964 -46.33 -9.66 64.33
N ALA A 965 -47.47 -9.16 64.80
CA ALA A 965 -48.69 -9.96 64.96
C ALA A 965 -49.20 -10.51 63.62
N GLN A 966 -49.19 -9.69 62.57
CA GLN A 966 -49.55 -10.12 61.21
C GLN A 966 -48.59 -11.18 60.67
N ALA A 967 -47.28 -10.99 60.86
CA ALA A 967 -46.26 -11.95 60.46
C ALA A 967 -46.42 -13.27 61.23
N ALA A 968 -46.65 -13.23 62.54
CA ALA A 968 -46.88 -14.40 63.39
C ALA A 968 -48.10 -15.21 62.93
N ALA A 969 -49.20 -14.53 62.62
CA ALA A 969 -50.40 -15.16 62.06
C ALA A 969 -50.13 -15.79 60.67
N ALA A 970 -49.39 -15.09 59.81
CA ALA A 970 -49.08 -15.57 58.45
C ALA A 970 -48.20 -16.83 58.45
N VAL A 971 -47.32 -16.98 59.44
CA VAL A 971 -46.47 -18.17 59.59
C VAL A 971 -47.11 -19.27 60.45
N GLY A 972 -48.31 -19.03 60.97
CA GLY A 972 -49.10 -20.01 61.73
C GLY A 972 -48.65 -20.21 63.18
N GLU A 973 -47.97 -19.23 63.78
CA GLU A 973 -47.41 -19.35 65.13
C GLU A 973 -48.39 -18.88 66.22
N PHE A 974 -48.27 -19.42 67.45
CA PHE A 974 -49.17 -19.04 68.53
C PHE A 974 -49.00 -17.55 68.93
N PRO A 975 -50.07 -16.86 69.37
CA PRO A 975 -49.99 -15.46 69.76
C PRO A 975 -49.14 -15.24 71.01
N LEU A 976 -48.38 -14.14 71.03
CA LEU A 976 -47.75 -13.65 72.26
C LEU A 976 -48.85 -13.03 73.14
N THR A 977 -49.04 -13.60 74.32
CA THR A 977 -50.05 -13.21 75.32
C THR A 977 -49.51 -12.28 76.42
N SER A 978 -48.19 -12.06 76.46
CA SER A 978 -47.54 -11.17 77.41
C SER A 978 -46.77 -10.07 76.68
N PRO A 979 -46.83 -8.80 77.16
CA PRO A 979 -46.02 -7.72 76.59
C PRO A 979 -44.53 -7.85 76.90
N ASP A 980 -44.15 -8.69 77.87
CA ASP A 980 -42.75 -8.92 78.27
C ASP A 980 -42.02 -9.92 77.35
N ASP A 981 -42.72 -10.63 76.45
CA ASP A 981 -42.06 -11.41 75.38
C ASP A 981 -41.37 -10.49 74.37
N SER A 982 -40.34 -10.96 73.67
CA SER A 982 -39.62 -10.13 72.69
C SER A 982 -39.76 -10.65 71.26
N ALA A 983 -39.88 -9.73 70.29
CA ALA A 983 -39.95 -10.08 68.87
C ALA A 983 -39.37 -9.00 67.95
N LEU A 984 -38.89 -9.41 66.77
CA LEU A 984 -38.34 -8.57 65.72
C LEU A 984 -38.86 -9.01 64.35
N LEU A 985 -39.25 -8.08 63.50
CA LEU A 985 -39.53 -8.33 62.08
C LEU A 985 -38.54 -7.55 61.22
N VAL A 986 -37.63 -8.24 60.54
CA VAL A 986 -36.49 -7.64 59.84
C VAL A 986 -36.33 -8.18 58.43
N THR A 987 -35.84 -7.37 57.50
CA THR A 987 -35.39 -7.86 56.18
C THR A 987 -33.87 -8.00 56.21
N LEU A 988 -33.38 -9.22 56.00
CA LEU A 988 -31.98 -9.56 56.09
C LEU A 988 -31.43 -9.89 54.70
N PRO A 989 -30.41 -9.16 54.21
CA PRO A 989 -29.64 -9.56 53.04
C PRO A 989 -28.98 -10.93 53.22
N ALA A 990 -28.46 -11.51 52.13
CA ALA A 990 -27.62 -12.70 52.22
C ALA A 990 -26.41 -12.46 53.13
N GLY A 991 -26.20 -13.34 54.10
CA GLY A 991 -25.17 -13.20 55.13
C GLY A 991 -25.39 -14.10 56.34
N LEU A 992 -24.45 -14.01 57.29
CA LEU A 992 -24.53 -14.68 58.60
C LEU A 992 -25.02 -13.68 59.65
N TYR A 993 -25.85 -14.15 60.57
CA TYR A 993 -26.44 -13.34 61.64
C TYR A 993 -26.46 -14.09 62.96
N THR A 994 -26.43 -13.35 64.06
CA THR A 994 -26.46 -13.90 65.41
C THR A 994 -27.50 -13.18 66.26
N ALA A 995 -28.45 -13.88 66.86
CA ALA A 995 -29.38 -13.34 67.85
C ALA A 995 -28.99 -13.79 69.26
N GLN A 996 -28.81 -12.86 70.19
CA GLN A 996 -28.56 -13.15 71.60
C GLN A 996 -29.83 -12.96 72.40
N VAL A 997 -30.19 -13.96 73.22
CA VAL A 997 -31.35 -13.94 74.10
C VAL A 997 -30.92 -14.08 75.56
N LYS A 998 -31.38 -13.13 76.38
CA LYS A 998 -31.07 -13.03 77.82
C LYS A 998 -32.22 -12.37 78.59
N GLY A 999 -32.24 -12.47 79.92
CA GLY A 999 -33.18 -11.72 80.76
C GLY A 999 -32.88 -10.23 80.76
N ALA A 1000 -33.86 -9.38 80.41
CA ALA A 1000 -33.73 -7.92 80.44
C ALA A 1000 -33.50 -7.39 81.87
N ASP A 1001 -33.99 -8.13 82.86
CA ASP A 1001 -33.85 -7.90 84.31
C ASP A 1001 -32.71 -8.71 84.95
N GLY A 1002 -31.91 -9.44 84.15
CA GLY A 1002 -30.90 -10.37 84.62
C GLY A 1002 -31.45 -11.74 85.06
N GLY A 1003 -32.75 -11.99 84.89
CA GLY A 1003 -33.38 -13.28 85.17
C GLY A 1003 -32.92 -14.41 84.24
N SER A 1004 -33.21 -15.65 84.64
CA SER A 1004 -32.94 -16.87 83.88
C SER A 1004 -34.16 -17.78 83.88
N GLY A 1005 -34.25 -18.68 82.90
CA GLY A 1005 -35.37 -19.61 82.77
C GLY A 1005 -35.50 -20.19 81.37
N ASN A 1006 -36.51 -21.03 81.18
CA ASN A 1006 -36.81 -21.63 79.88
C ASN A 1006 -37.37 -20.57 78.92
N ALA A 1007 -36.85 -20.56 77.68
CA ALA A 1007 -37.35 -19.72 76.60
C ALA A 1007 -37.42 -20.50 75.29
N LEU A 1008 -38.31 -20.06 74.40
CA LEU A 1008 -38.37 -20.49 73.01
C LEU A 1008 -37.80 -19.36 72.13
N VAL A 1009 -36.72 -19.63 71.41
CA VAL A 1009 -36.14 -18.69 70.44
C VAL A 1009 -36.40 -19.21 69.05
N GLU A 1010 -36.99 -18.39 68.19
CA GLU A 1010 -37.54 -18.85 66.92
C GLU A 1010 -37.37 -17.84 65.80
N ALA A 1011 -37.26 -18.35 64.57
CA ALA A 1011 -37.03 -17.62 63.35
C ALA A 1011 -37.93 -18.18 62.23
N TYR A 1012 -38.77 -17.32 61.64
CA TYR A 1012 -39.68 -17.70 60.55
C TYR A 1012 -39.37 -16.92 59.28
N LEU A 1013 -39.45 -17.60 58.14
CA LEU A 1013 -39.46 -16.95 56.84
C LEU A 1013 -40.87 -16.37 56.63
N VAL A 1014 -40.97 -15.05 56.54
CA VAL A 1014 -42.23 -14.39 56.22
C VAL A 1014 -42.30 -14.26 54.71
N SER A 1015 -43.25 -14.93 54.07
CA SER A 1015 -43.46 -14.78 52.64
C SER A 1015 -43.86 -13.34 52.32
N ASP A 1016 -43.26 -12.75 51.29
CA ASP A 1016 -43.58 -11.37 50.86
C ASP A 1016 -44.94 -11.22 50.17
N GLY A 1017 -45.80 -12.24 50.20
CA GLY A 1017 -47.17 -12.18 49.68
C GLY A 1017 -47.28 -12.12 48.16
N ASN A 1018 -46.21 -12.43 47.43
CA ASN A 1018 -46.20 -12.56 45.96
C ASN A 1018 -45.93 -13.99 45.52
#